data_AF-A0A507R7I7-F1
#
_entry.id   AF-A0A507R7I7-F1
#
_cell.length_a   1.000
_cell.length_b   1.000
_cell.length_c   1.000
_cell.angle_alpha   90.00
_cell.angle_beta   90.00
_cell.angle_gamma   90.00
#
_symmetry.space_group_name_H-M   'P 1'
#
loop_
_entity.id
_entity.type
_entity.pdbx_description
1 polymer ?
#
loop_
_entity_poly.entity_id
_entity_poly.type
_entity_poly.pdbx_seq_one_letter_code
_entity_poly.pdbx_strand_id
1 'polypeptide(L)'
;MVRQWNALATGPTGQDIMGNCNTNPQRRSCLVRGSGFKDDPVTAEAEKRRRELKTKILAGVKDFNVEQYRKTHEELKLIENKYIRAFYETQNLKLNDWAEVDSLVCSLADDVVDSTNPDANHDGIFDRDTPLHLTGYDLEAFLPSEEREKRSKNNRTAKRALNINMLANILLLIAKIIAVLSTHSLALIASLTDSALDLLCTVIIWTTDRLANWKKQALYMKFPAGRRRLEPLGVLVFSILMVVSFFQILQESISKLLPSGDHSTLKLPRLAIWAMVGNIVVKGLVGLYYFRFKSPQVERFVDVSMHVTWTVRLAASQPPNIQVEQTAQWRNGSGNAVLDDGTYLLGVGKADITGPVVEIVLNGYASLDQVGTGLRQRIYSRAFIIADSDKPDNTFVYLVVDAQSGDTAVRHGILQGLAALGEEYARYGEHNVALTGTHSHSGPGAWMNYLLPQIPNKGFNKQSYQALVDGALLSIQRAHESLAPGRLSFGSINLENANINRSPFAYDANPEDEKARYSSNVDKDLTLLRFDRESDNKTTGILTFFPVHGTSLYNNNTLITGDNKGVAAWLFERSVQEDARFADGFVAGFSQSNVGDTSPNTLGAWCEDGSGEQCRYEDSTCGGKTGPCRGRGPFFRENDEGAKSCFEIGRLQFSAAKELYDRMDTDPIRIRGSSDVASFHVYHNLSGYSFESPFDSRILTTCSAALGFSFAGGTTDGPGKFDFTQNVSGPAESNPLWYVARGFLHNPSEEQKACQAPKEILLDVGSVMEPYPWTPNIVDIQVFRVGQLLIIVSASEATTMSGRRWKEAVARSAEDVLSIADPLVVLGAPANSYAHYITTEEEYSAQRYEGGSTLYGPHTLAAYVNLTLTYLPYLADASSISSLPPISPGPSPPVNTNVSLSFIRSVVYDGTEIGKSFGEAVSSPPPEIIYRPGNVVNTTFVGANPRNNLHLESTFAAVERLNPDTGIWEVVRTDSDWNLIYRWKRTNTILGHSEVTLEWQIEDDYYNVGNPRPLEDGSYRMRYFGDFRNIFGGIESFEGVGDRFTVATGSP
;
A
#
# COMPACT_ATOMS: atom_id res chain seq x y z
N MET A 1 49.93 -25.68 37.38
CA MET A 1 48.96 -26.64 37.96
C MET A 1 48.40 -27.46 36.81
N VAL A 2 48.97 -28.55 36.28
CA VAL A 2 49.70 -29.71 36.81
C VAL A 2 49.02 -30.33 38.02
N ARG A 3 48.42 -31.51 37.78
CA ARG A 3 47.85 -32.49 38.72
C ARG A 3 46.55 -32.13 39.46
N GLN A 4 45.43 -32.31 38.76
CA GLN A 4 44.22 -32.98 39.29
C GLN A 4 43.29 -33.33 38.11
N TRP A 5 43.81 -34.16 37.20
CA TRP A 5 43.06 -34.98 36.26
C TRP A 5 43.53 -36.40 36.54
N ASN A 6 42.67 -37.22 37.16
CA ASN A 6 42.66 -38.70 37.16
C ASN A 6 42.01 -39.22 38.45
N ALA A 7 40.70 -39.42 38.42
CA ALA A 7 40.05 -40.55 39.07
C ALA A 7 38.62 -40.64 38.52
N LEU A 8 38.23 -41.86 38.13
CA LEU A 8 36.89 -42.29 37.71
C LEU A 8 36.59 -42.22 36.21
N ALA A 9 37.47 -42.85 35.43
CA ALA A 9 37.04 -43.66 34.28
C ALA A 9 37.02 -45.14 34.72
N THR A 10 35.84 -45.65 35.06
CA THR A 10 35.52 -47.09 35.04
C THR A 10 34.00 -47.21 34.84
N GLY A 11 33.56 -47.74 33.69
CA GLY A 11 32.18 -48.21 33.51
C GLY A 11 31.89 -49.44 34.39
N PRO A 12 30.62 -49.87 34.46
CA PRO A 12 30.22 -50.95 33.56
C PRO A 12 28.79 -50.86 32.98
N THR A 13 28.69 -51.33 31.74
CA THR A 13 27.62 -52.11 31.07
C THR A 13 26.13 -51.94 31.46
N GLY A 14 25.32 -51.60 30.46
CA GLY A 14 24.23 -52.44 29.92
C GLY A 14 23.05 -52.84 30.82
N GLN A 15 21.87 -52.37 30.40
CA GLN A 15 20.50 -52.76 30.80
C GLN A 15 19.94 -52.22 32.13
N ASP A 16 18.66 -51.82 32.04
CA ASP A 16 17.76 -51.24 33.05
C ASP A 16 18.11 -49.78 33.45
N ILE A 17 17.21 -48.79 33.49
CA ILE A 17 15.87 -48.75 34.10
C ILE A 17 15.10 -47.55 33.50
N MET A 18 13.87 -47.78 32.99
CA MET A 18 12.81 -46.77 32.99
C MET A 18 12.50 -46.41 34.44
N GLY A 19 12.77 -45.19 34.90
CA GLY A 19 12.43 -44.82 36.27
C GLY A 19 12.69 -43.36 36.65
N ASN A 20 11.61 -42.70 37.08
CA ASN A 20 11.56 -41.50 37.92
C ASN A 20 12.02 -40.15 37.33
N CYS A 21 11.05 -39.42 36.74
CA CYS A 21 10.97 -37.96 36.89
C CYS A 21 10.51 -37.61 38.31
N ASN A 22 11.32 -37.92 39.32
CA ASN A 22 11.21 -37.30 40.64
C ASN A 22 12.31 -36.24 40.75
N THR A 23 11.87 -35.01 41.01
CA THR A 23 12.70 -33.83 41.22
C THR A 23 13.83 -34.13 42.22
N ASN A 24 15.07 -33.87 41.81
CA ASN A 24 16.27 -33.99 42.63
C ASN A 24 16.14 -33.09 43.89
N PRO A 25 16.13 -33.62 45.14
CA PRO A 25 15.86 -32.80 46.34
C PRO A 25 17.05 -31.97 46.84
N GLN A 26 18.25 -32.14 46.27
CA GLN A 26 19.46 -31.48 46.77
C GLN A 26 19.77 -30.19 46.04
N ARG A 27 19.03 -29.11 46.33
CA ARG A 27 19.50 -27.70 46.18
C ARG A 27 18.54 -26.64 46.77
N ARG A 28 17.72 -26.98 47.77
CA ARG A 28 16.97 -25.99 48.56
C ARG A 28 17.65 -25.75 49.91
N SER A 29 18.66 -24.89 49.92
CA SER A 29 19.29 -24.40 51.15
C SER A 29 19.99 -23.09 50.85
N CYS A 30 19.22 -22.04 50.61
CA CYS A 30 19.61 -20.66 50.90
C CYS A 30 18.34 -19.80 50.84
N LEU A 31 18.20 -18.90 51.80
CA LEU A 31 17.14 -17.88 51.94
C LEU A 31 15.83 -18.36 52.56
N VAL A 32 15.87 -18.60 53.88
CA VAL A 32 14.75 -18.25 54.77
C VAL A 32 15.31 -17.30 55.84
N ARG A 33 14.91 -16.03 55.80
CA ARG A 33 14.89 -15.15 56.97
C ARG A 33 13.63 -14.31 56.88
N GLY A 34 12.78 -14.48 57.88
CA GLY A 34 11.43 -13.96 57.90
C GLY A 34 11.36 -12.43 57.98
N SER A 35 10.35 -11.91 57.30
CA SER A 35 9.53 -10.81 57.83
C SER A 35 8.08 -11.27 57.70
N GLY A 36 7.33 -11.15 58.80
CA GLY A 36 5.94 -11.55 58.85
C GLY A 36 5.09 -10.51 58.13
N PHE A 37 4.42 -10.93 57.05
CA PHE A 37 3.26 -10.25 56.51
C PHE A 37 2.21 -11.31 56.18
N LYS A 38 0.95 -10.98 56.45
CA LYS A 38 -0.21 -11.86 56.31
C LYS A 38 -0.26 -12.41 54.88
N ASP A 39 -0.29 -13.74 54.74
CA ASP A 39 -0.60 -14.37 53.45
C ASP A 39 -1.99 -13.89 53.00
N ASP A 40 -2.02 -13.10 51.93
CA ASP A 40 -3.24 -12.70 51.28
C ASP A 40 -3.90 -13.97 50.69
N PRO A 41 -5.17 -14.29 51.06
CA PRO A 41 -5.86 -15.46 50.55
C PRO A 41 -5.91 -15.51 49.01
N VAL A 42 -5.82 -14.37 48.34
CA VAL A 42 -5.74 -14.27 46.87
C VAL A 42 -4.44 -14.88 46.33
N THR A 43 -3.31 -14.67 47.00
CA THR A 43 -2.00 -15.19 46.59
C THR A 43 -1.92 -16.70 46.79
N ALA A 44 -2.53 -17.22 47.87
CA ALA A 44 -2.59 -18.66 48.14
C ALA A 44 -3.45 -19.42 47.11
N GLU A 45 -4.57 -18.84 46.65
CA GLU A 45 -5.43 -19.45 45.64
C GLU A 45 -4.78 -19.40 44.24
N ALA A 46 -4.09 -18.31 43.91
CA ALA A 46 -3.29 -18.19 42.70
C ALA A 46 -2.15 -19.22 42.66
N GLU A 47 -1.50 -19.49 43.80
CA GLU A 47 -0.43 -20.48 43.88
C GLU A 47 -0.94 -21.93 43.76
N LYS A 48 -2.14 -22.20 44.26
CA LYS A 48 -2.83 -23.49 44.05
C LYS A 48 -3.15 -23.73 42.57
N ARG A 49 -3.77 -22.74 41.89
CA ARG A 49 -4.05 -22.81 40.44
C ARG A 49 -2.79 -23.00 39.60
N ARG A 50 -1.68 -22.35 40.00
CA ARG A 50 -0.37 -22.49 39.35
C ARG A 50 0.17 -23.92 39.43
N ARG A 51 0.08 -24.56 40.61
CA ARG A 51 0.50 -25.96 40.76
C ARG A 51 -0.37 -26.90 39.93
N GLU A 52 -1.69 -26.67 39.90
CA GLU A 52 -2.61 -27.45 39.06
C GLU A 52 -2.30 -27.31 37.57
N LEU A 53 -1.99 -26.10 37.09
CA LEU A 53 -1.59 -25.84 35.70
C LEU A 53 -0.28 -26.55 35.35
N LYS A 54 0.73 -26.47 36.21
CA LYS A 54 2.00 -27.20 36.04
C LYS A 54 1.78 -28.71 35.95
N THR A 55 0.94 -29.27 36.81
CA THR A 55 0.62 -30.70 36.78
C THR A 55 -0.09 -31.10 35.48
N LYS A 56 -1.00 -30.25 34.97
CA LYS A 56 -1.68 -30.49 33.68
C LYS A 56 -0.71 -30.44 32.48
N ILE A 57 0.22 -29.47 32.45
CA ILE A 57 1.22 -29.35 31.38
C ILE A 57 2.13 -30.59 31.36
N LEU A 58 2.63 -31.02 32.51
CA LEU A 58 3.48 -32.20 32.62
C LEU A 58 2.72 -33.51 32.31
N ALA A 59 1.42 -33.58 32.60
CA ALA A 59 0.58 -34.71 32.23
C ALA A 59 0.36 -34.78 30.71
N GLY A 60 0.09 -33.63 30.06
CA GLY A 60 -0.12 -33.56 28.61
C GLY A 60 1.10 -34.01 27.78
N VAL A 61 2.32 -33.72 28.26
CA VAL A 61 3.56 -34.21 27.62
C VAL A 61 3.75 -35.71 27.85
N LYS A 62 3.41 -36.23 29.04
CA LYS A 62 3.52 -37.67 29.35
C LYS A 62 2.51 -38.54 28.61
N ASP A 63 1.33 -38.00 28.30
CA ASP A 63 0.27 -38.73 27.58
C ASP A 63 0.53 -38.80 26.05
N PHE A 64 1.48 -38.02 25.52
CA PHE A 64 1.85 -38.01 24.10
C PHE A 64 2.98 -39.01 23.80
N ASN A 65 2.68 -40.31 23.85
CA ASN A 65 3.66 -41.38 23.61
C ASN A 65 3.89 -41.66 22.11
N VAL A 66 4.70 -40.83 21.45
CA VAL A 66 5.07 -41.01 20.03
C VAL A 66 6.27 -41.95 19.81
N GLU A 67 6.96 -42.35 20.87
CA GLU A 67 8.10 -43.27 20.80
C GLU A 67 7.71 -44.68 20.32
N GLN A 68 6.44 -45.06 20.46
CA GLN A 68 5.90 -46.31 19.92
C GLN A 68 6.03 -46.45 18.39
N TYR A 69 6.21 -45.33 17.66
CA TYR A 69 6.34 -45.33 16.19
C TYR A 69 7.80 -45.49 15.71
N ARG A 70 8.79 -45.50 16.62
CA ARG A 70 10.21 -45.62 16.28
C ARG A 70 10.54 -47.02 15.75
N LYS A 71 11.29 -47.08 14.64
CA LYS A 71 11.88 -48.32 14.13
C LYS A 71 13.30 -48.50 14.67
N THR A 72 13.60 -49.67 15.19
CA THR A 72 14.96 -50.01 15.65
C THR A 72 15.93 -50.09 14.47
N HIS A 73 17.22 -49.98 14.76
CA HIS A 73 18.26 -49.98 13.72
C HIS A 73 18.34 -51.33 13.00
N GLU A 74 17.96 -52.41 13.69
CA GLU A 74 17.85 -53.78 13.22
C GLU A 74 16.65 -53.93 12.28
N GLU A 75 15.49 -53.37 12.62
CA GLU A 75 14.32 -53.33 11.72
C GLU A 75 14.60 -52.53 10.44
N LEU A 76 15.30 -51.39 10.55
CA LEU A 76 15.66 -50.57 9.38
C LEU A 76 16.57 -51.32 8.39
N LYS A 77 17.45 -52.20 8.89
CA LYS A 77 18.33 -53.03 8.05
C LYS A 77 17.57 -54.12 7.32
N LEU A 78 16.47 -54.62 7.90
CA LEU A 78 15.62 -55.65 7.29
C LEU A 78 14.71 -55.09 6.18
N ILE A 79 14.53 -53.76 6.09
CA ILE A 79 13.75 -53.13 5.01
C ILE A 79 14.60 -53.07 3.74
N GLU A 80 14.35 -53.93 2.76
CA GLU A 80 15.13 -53.99 1.51
C GLU A 80 14.90 -52.79 0.57
N ASN A 81 13.69 -52.19 0.59
CA ASN A 81 13.36 -51.05 -0.27
C ASN A 81 14.00 -49.74 0.24
N LYS A 82 14.90 -49.17 -0.57
CA LYS A 82 15.67 -47.95 -0.24
C LYS A 82 14.80 -46.73 0.05
N TYR A 83 13.66 -46.56 -0.63
CA TYR A 83 12.77 -45.42 -0.42
C TYR A 83 11.98 -45.55 0.88
N ILE A 84 11.53 -46.76 1.21
CA ILE A 84 10.84 -47.06 2.48
C ILE A 84 11.81 -46.95 3.65
N ARG A 85 13.05 -47.45 3.51
CA ARG A 85 14.10 -47.29 4.51
C ARG A 85 14.41 -45.82 4.77
N ALA A 86 14.59 -45.02 3.71
CA ALA A 86 14.83 -43.57 3.83
C ALA A 86 13.66 -42.84 4.50
N PHE A 87 12.42 -43.29 4.25
CA PHE A 87 11.24 -42.76 4.94
C PHE A 87 11.29 -43.03 6.45
N TYR A 88 11.54 -44.27 6.88
CA TYR A 88 11.63 -44.60 8.31
C TYR A 88 12.88 -44.01 8.99
N GLU A 89 14.00 -43.87 8.28
CA GLU A 89 15.18 -43.13 8.77
C GLU A 89 14.85 -41.64 9.00
N THR A 90 14.10 -41.03 8.08
CA THR A 90 13.63 -39.64 8.22
C THR A 90 12.60 -39.49 9.33
N GLN A 91 11.71 -40.48 9.51
CA GLN A 91 10.77 -40.53 10.62
C GLN A 91 11.49 -40.61 11.98
N ASN A 92 12.48 -41.50 12.12
CA ASN A 92 13.26 -41.62 13.35
C ASN A 92 14.03 -40.33 13.68
N LEU A 93 14.52 -39.62 12.65
CA LEU A 93 15.11 -38.30 12.83
C LEU A 93 14.09 -37.29 13.37
N LYS A 94 12.88 -37.25 12.80
CA LYS A 94 11.81 -36.40 13.33
C LYS A 94 11.37 -36.77 14.74
N LEU A 95 11.33 -38.06 15.07
CA LEU A 95 11.01 -38.51 16.44
C LEU A 95 12.09 -38.06 17.44
N ASN A 96 13.36 -37.95 17.04
CA ASN A 96 14.40 -37.33 17.87
C ASN A 96 14.15 -35.85 18.09
N ASP A 97 13.70 -35.12 17.05
CA ASP A 97 13.36 -33.69 17.18
C ASP A 97 12.19 -33.49 18.15
N TRP A 98 11.17 -34.37 18.12
CA TRP A 98 10.05 -34.35 19.07
C TRP A 98 10.49 -34.69 20.49
N ALA A 99 11.34 -35.70 20.68
CA ALA A 99 11.91 -36.02 21.99
C ALA A 99 12.79 -34.86 22.54
N GLU A 100 13.49 -34.12 21.67
CA GLU A 100 14.24 -32.90 22.03
C GLU A 100 13.28 -31.82 22.55
N VAL A 101 12.15 -31.60 21.86
CA VAL A 101 11.10 -30.65 22.28
C VAL A 101 10.47 -31.07 23.62
N ASP A 102 10.11 -32.34 23.79
CA ASP A 102 9.49 -32.83 25.03
C ASP A 102 10.43 -32.69 26.23
N SER A 103 11.73 -32.99 26.03
CA SER A 103 12.77 -32.76 27.03
C SER A 103 12.92 -31.26 27.36
N LEU A 104 12.88 -30.39 26.34
CA LEU A 104 12.97 -28.95 26.53
C LEU A 104 11.76 -28.44 27.33
N VAL A 105 10.54 -28.79 26.90
CA VAL A 105 9.28 -28.40 27.55
C VAL A 105 9.22 -28.90 28.99
N CYS A 106 9.63 -30.14 29.26
CA CYS A 106 9.72 -30.65 30.62
C CYS A 106 10.74 -29.90 31.49
N SER A 107 11.87 -29.46 30.90
CA SER A 107 12.91 -28.69 31.61
C SER A 107 12.58 -27.21 31.80
N LEU A 108 11.73 -26.65 30.92
CA LEU A 108 11.32 -25.23 30.88
C LEU A 108 9.93 -24.97 31.47
N ALA A 109 9.18 -26.01 31.84
CA ALA A 109 7.83 -25.88 32.38
C ALA A 109 7.80 -24.99 33.63
N ASP A 110 8.86 -25.00 34.44
CA ASP A 110 9.02 -24.11 35.59
C ASP A 110 9.18 -22.64 35.16
N ASP A 111 10.01 -22.38 34.15
CA ASP A 111 10.30 -21.03 33.67
C ASP A 111 9.11 -20.40 32.92
N VAL A 112 8.37 -21.20 32.15
CA VAL A 112 7.16 -20.72 31.46
C VAL A 112 6.08 -20.35 32.46
N VAL A 113 5.83 -21.20 33.46
CA VAL A 113 4.81 -20.93 34.48
C VAL A 113 5.23 -19.75 35.37
N ASP A 114 6.51 -19.63 35.73
CA ASP A 114 7.00 -18.54 36.57
C ASP A 114 7.19 -17.20 35.85
N SER A 115 7.38 -17.19 34.53
CA SER A 115 7.44 -15.97 33.72
C SER A 115 6.12 -15.19 33.63
N THR A 116 4.99 -15.83 33.95
CA THR A 116 3.65 -15.21 33.86
C THR A 116 3.30 -14.26 35.00
N ASN A 117 4.06 -14.30 36.10
CA ASN A 117 3.97 -13.29 37.16
C ASN A 117 5.31 -13.21 37.92
N PRO A 118 6.31 -12.53 37.34
CA PRO A 118 7.69 -12.55 37.84
C PRO A 118 7.90 -11.64 39.07
N ASP A 119 6.95 -10.75 39.35
CA ASP A 119 6.87 -9.89 40.54
C ASP A 119 5.49 -10.15 41.20
N ALA A 120 5.42 -11.20 42.00
CA ALA A 120 4.16 -11.68 42.56
C ALA A 120 3.65 -10.82 43.73
N ASN A 121 4.48 -9.96 44.29
CA ASN A 121 4.15 -9.07 45.40
C ASN A 121 3.95 -7.61 44.95
N HIS A 122 4.21 -7.30 43.67
CA HIS A 122 4.10 -5.99 43.03
C HIS A 122 5.01 -4.90 43.64
N ASP A 123 6.18 -5.29 44.15
CA ASP A 123 7.14 -4.35 44.73
C ASP A 123 8.13 -3.74 43.71
N GLY A 124 8.04 -4.15 42.44
CA GLY A 124 8.90 -3.70 41.36
C GLY A 124 10.25 -4.43 41.29
N ILE A 125 10.45 -5.46 42.11
CA ILE A 125 11.65 -6.31 42.14
C ILE A 125 11.24 -7.73 41.73
N PHE A 126 11.98 -8.33 40.81
CA PHE A 126 11.72 -9.71 40.41
C PHE A 126 12.14 -10.67 41.52
N ASP A 127 11.15 -11.28 42.18
CA ASP A 127 11.35 -12.17 43.33
C ASP A 127 11.94 -13.55 42.98
N ARG A 128 12.00 -13.93 41.68
CA ARG A 128 12.24 -15.32 41.25
C ARG A 128 13.36 -15.45 40.20
N ASP A 129 14.50 -16.02 40.60
CA ASP A 129 15.59 -16.43 39.69
C ASP A 129 15.28 -17.77 39.01
N THR A 130 15.09 -17.76 37.69
CA THR A 130 14.82 -18.97 36.89
C THR A 130 16.10 -19.68 36.42
N PRO A 131 16.10 -21.02 36.26
CA PRO A 131 17.18 -21.79 35.63
C PRO A 131 17.70 -21.23 34.29
N LEU A 132 16.85 -20.69 33.41
CA LEU A 132 17.31 -19.98 32.21
C LEU A 132 18.12 -18.72 32.53
N HIS A 133 17.74 -17.99 33.58
CA HIS A 133 18.42 -16.76 33.99
C HIS A 133 19.84 -17.07 34.48
N LEU A 134 20.00 -18.16 35.23
CA LEU A 134 21.30 -18.63 35.74
C LEU A 134 22.25 -19.14 34.65
N THR A 135 21.72 -19.65 33.54
CA THR A 135 22.53 -20.08 32.38
C THR A 135 22.76 -18.96 31.37
N GLY A 136 22.28 -17.74 31.63
CA GLY A 136 22.40 -16.60 30.72
C GLY A 136 21.60 -16.79 29.43
N TYR A 137 20.44 -17.45 29.53
CA TYR A 137 19.56 -17.84 28.41
C TYR A 137 20.22 -18.81 27.41
N ASP A 138 21.23 -19.57 27.85
CA ASP A 138 21.90 -20.57 27.02
C ASP A 138 21.05 -21.85 26.94
N LEU A 139 20.13 -21.88 25.97
CA LEU A 139 19.28 -23.04 25.66
C LEU A 139 20.08 -24.31 25.37
N GLU A 140 21.33 -24.19 24.90
CA GLU A 140 22.20 -25.34 24.60
C GLU A 140 22.64 -26.08 25.88
N ALA A 141 22.55 -25.42 27.04
CA ALA A 141 22.84 -26.03 28.34
C ALA A 141 21.80 -27.10 28.76
N PHE A 142 20.59 -27.02 28.22
CA PHE A 142 19.45 -27.89 28.56
C PHE A 142 19.27 -29.06 27.59
N LEU A 143 20.09 -29.15 26.53
CA LEU A 143 20.08 -30.26 25.59
C LEU A 143 20.74 -31.53 26.17
N PRO A 144 20.30 -32.73 25.75
CA PRO A 144 20.96 -33.99 26.10
C PRO A 144 22.46 -33.99 25.74
N SER A 145 23.28 -34.63 26.58
CA SER A 145 24.75 -34.60 26.45
C SER A 145 25.27 -35.12 25.10
N GLU A 146 24.61 -36.13 24.53
CA GLU A 146 24.99 -36.70 23.22
C GLU A 146 24.85 -35.68 22.07
N GLU A 147 23.80 -34.87 22.09
CA GLU A 147 23.55 -33.88 21.02
C GLU A 147 24.48 -32.67 21.15
N ARG A 148 24.85 -32.28 22.39
CA ARG A 148 25.86 -31.25 22.65
C ARG A 148 27.24 -31.66 22.12
N GLU A 149 27.62 -32.93 22.28
CA GLU A 149 28.89 -33.45 21.71
C GLU A 149 28.88 -33.47 20.18
N LYS A 150 27.76 -33.88 19.57
CA LYS A 150 27.59 -33.91 18.11
C LYS A 150 27.66 -32.52 17.50
N ARG A 151 26.97 -31.52 18.08
CA ARG A 151 27.00 -30.11 17.63
C ARG A 151 28.40 -29.50 17.81
N SER A 152 29.10 -29.80 18.90
CA SER A 152 30.50 -29.39 19.13
C SER A 152 31.46 -29.95 18.07
N LYS A 153 31.32 -31.23 17.72
CA LYS A 153 32.14 -31.90 16.69
C LYS A 153 31.91 -31.31 15.29
N ASN A 154 30.66 -31.00 14.95
CA ASN A 154 30.30 -30.38 13.67
C ASN A 154 30.87 -28.95 13.55
N ASN A 155 30.77 -28.15 14.61
CA ASN A 155 31.27 -26.78 14.64
C ASN A 155 32.82 -26.72 14.53
N ARG A 156 33.52 -27.66 15.20
CA ARG A 156 34.99 -27.77 15.09
C ARG A 156 35.45 -28.18 13.69
N THR A 157 34.64 -28.97 12.99
CA THR A 157 34.91 -29.42 11.62
C THR A 157 34.67 -28.28 10.62
N ALA A 158 33.59 -27.51 10.77
CA ALA A 158 33.31 -26.32 9.95
C ALA A 158 34.43 -25.28 10.04
N LYS A 159 34.93 -24.99 11.26
CA LYS A 159 36.05 -24.06 11.47
C LYS A 159 37.36 -24.50 10.83
N ARG A 160 37.64 -25.81 10.83
CA ARG A 160 38.83 -26.36 10.14
C ARG A 160 38.74 -26.16 8.63
N ALA A 161 37.58 -26.41 8.05
CA ALA A 161 37.38 -26.29 6.62
C ALA A 161 37.52 -24.82 6.15
N LEU A 162 36.91 -23.89 6.89
CA LEU A 162 36.96 -22.45 6.60
C LEU A 162 38.41 -21.90 6.60
N ASN A 163 39.24 -22.34 7.55
CA ASN A 163 40.67 -21.97 7.59
C ASN A 163 41.50 -22.57 6.44
N ILE A 164 41.20 -23.80 6.00
CA ILE A 164 41.88 -24.44 4.87
C ILE A 164 41.57 -23.69 3.57
N ASN A 165 40.32 -23.31 3.35
CA ASN A 165 39.91 -22.57 2.16
C ASN A 165 40.48 -21.14 2.11
N MET A 166 40.55 -20.45 3.26
CA MET A 166 41.24 -19.16 3.36
C MET A 166 42.70 -19.27 2.94
N LEU A 167 43.41 -20.31 3.40
CA LEU A 167 44.80 -20.54 3.03
C LEU A 167 44.96 -20.84 1.53
N ALA A 168 44.07 -21.66 0.96
CA ALA A 168 44.07 -21.99 -0.47
C ALA A 168 43.86 -20.75 -1.35
N ASN A 169 42.88 -19.90 -1.01
CA ASN A 169 42.59 -18.66 -1.75
C ASN A 169 43.75 -17.64 -1.66
N ILE A 170 44.43 -17.53 -0.51
CA ILE A 170 45.63 -16.68 -0.36
C ILE A 170 46.76 -17.18 -1.28
N LEU A 171 47.05 -18.48 -1.27
CA LEU A 171 48.12 -19.06 -2.10
C LEU A 171 47.83 -18.90 -3.59
N LEU A 172 46.58 -19.10 -4.02
CA LEU A 172 46.14 -18.89 -5.40
C LEU A 172 46.26 -17.42 -5.83
N LEU A 173 45.89 -16.48 -4.96
CA LEU A 173 46.03 -15.05 -5.25
C LEU A 173 47.50 -14.67 -5.43
N ILE A 174 48.40 -15.12 -4.55
CA ILE A 174 49.84 -14.86 -4.66
C ILE A 174 50.40 -15.41 -5.98
N ALA A 175 50.04 -16.64 -6.35
CA ALA A 175 50.47 -17.25 -7.61
C ALA A 175 50.01 -16.43 -8.83
N LYS A 176 48.79 -15.88 -8.80
CA LYS A 176 48.27 -15.02 -9.87
C LYS A 176 48.92 -13.64 -9.91
N ILE A 177 49.25 -13.04 -8.75
CA ILE A 177 50.00 -11.78 -8.69
C ILE A 177 51.37 -11.95 -9.36
N ILE A 178 52.07 -13.06 -9.09
CA ILE A 178 53.35 -13.39 -9.72
C ILE A 178 53.19 -13.58 -11.24
N ALA A 179 52.11 -14.22 -11.67
CA ALA A 179 51.81 -14.40 -13.10
C ALA A 179 51.50 -13.07 -13.81
N VAL A 180 50.79 -12.14 -13.17
CA VAL A 180 50.49 -10.80 -13.72
C VAL A 180 51.75 -9.95 -13.83
N LEU A 181 52.57 -9.89 -12.77
CA LEU A 181 53.80 -9.09 -12.73
C LEU A 181 54.85 -9.53 -13.75
N SER A 182 54.81 -10.80 -14.20
CA SER A 182 55.76 -11.33 -15.18
C SER A 182 55.31 -11.20 -16.64
N THR A 183 54.03 -10.89 -16.91
CA THR A 183 53.46 -11.00 -18.26
C THR A 183 52.72 -9.75 -18.74
N HIS A 184 52.46 -8.77 -17.86
CA HIS A 184 51.79 -7.50 -18.16
C HIS A 184 50.50 -7.62 -19.01
N SER A 185 49.80 -8.76 -18.94
CA SER A 185 48.60 -9.02 -19.74
C SER A 185 47.34 -8.55 -19.03
N LEU A 186 46.53 -7.72 -19.71
CA LEU A 186 45.23 -7.24 -19.23
C LEU A 186 44.25 -8.38 -18.89
N ALA A 187 44.30 -9.50 -19.62
CA ALA A 187 43.45 -10.66 -19.34
C ALA A 187 43.81 -11.36 -18.02
N LEU A 188 45.09 -11.31 -17.61
CA LEU A 188 45.54 -11.85 -16.33
C LEU A 188 45.19 -10.93 -15.16
N ILE A 189 45.09 -9.61 -15.40
CA ILE A 189 44.62 -8.63 -14.40
C ILE A 189 43.14 -8.87 -14.07
N ALA A 190 42.29 -9.12 -15.07
CA ALA A 190 40.88 -9.49 -14.83
C ALA A 190 40.76 -10.78 -14.00
N SER A 191 41.53 -11.82 -14.35
CA SER A 191 41.56 -13.07 -13.57
C SER A 191 42.15 -12.92 -12.16
N LEU A 192 42.98 -11.91 -11.94
CA LEU A 192 43.51 -11.55 -10.63
C LEU A 192 42.44 -10.88 -9.78
N THR A 193 41.65 -9.97 -10.35
CA THR A 193 40.52 -9.32 -9.69
C THR A 193 39.51 -10.35 -9.19
N ASP A 194 39.16 -11.35 -10.00
CA ASP A 194 38.27 -12.45 -9.59
C ASP A 194 38.78 -13.18 -8.34
N SER A 195 40.07 -13.52 -8.32
CA SER A 195 40.67 -14.20 -7.16
C SER A 195 40.88 -13.30 -5.95
N ALA A 196 40.99 -11.99 -6.15
CA ALA A 196 41.02 -11.02 -5.05
C ALA A 196 39.63 -10.90 -4.40
N LEU A 197 38.57 -10.91 -5.20
CA LEU A 197 37.19 -10.97 -4.74
C LEU A 197 36.93 -12.27 -3.98
N ASP A 198 37.32 -13.44 -4.51
CA ASP A 198 37.19 -14.73 -3.80
C ASP A 198 37.83 -14.71 -2.40
N LEU A 199 39.01 -14.08 -2.28
CA LEU A 199 39.70 -13.92 -1.00
C LEU A 199 38.95 -12.96 -0.07
N LEU A 200 38.48 -11.82 -0.59
CA LEU A 200 37.67 -10.85 0.15
C LEU A 200 36.43 -11.52 0.74
N CYS A 201 35.73 -12.34 -0.04
CA CYS A 201 34.55 -13.10 0.37
C CYS A 201 34.89 -14.05 1.52
N THR A 202 36.01 -14.76 1.40
CA THR A 202 36.47 -15.70 2.43
C THR A 202 36.85 -14.97 3.72
N VAL A 203 37.45 -13.77 3.62
CA VAL A 203 37.82 -12.92 4.76
C VAL A 203 36.59 -12.32 5.46
N ILE A 204 35.59 -11.86 4.70
CA ILE A 204 34.34 -11.34 5.28
C ILE A 204 33.65 -12.44 6.06
N ILE A 205 33.51 -13.65 5.49
CA ILE A 205 32.88 -14.79 6.17
C ILE A 205 33.69 -15.21 7.41
N TRP A 206 35.03 -15.26 7.30
CA TRP A 206 35.92 -15.58 8.42
C TRP A 206 35.83 -14.55 9.55
N THR A 207 35.80 -13.25 9.21
CA THR A 207 35.66 -12.17 10.21
C THR A 207 34.28 -12.12 10.83
N THR A 208 33.20 -12.36 10.07
CA THR A 208 31.84 -12.44 10.61
C THR A 208 31.68 -13.62 11.56
N ASP A 209 32.23 -14.81 11.24
CA ASP A 209 32.25 -15.96 12.16
C ASP A 209 33.09 -15.66 13.41
N ARG A 210 34.23 -14.99 13.25
CA ARG A 210 35.11 -14.63 14.37
C ARG A 210 34.46 -13.59 15.30
N LEU A 211 33.79 -12.58 14.75
CA LEU A 211 33.10 -11.52 15.48
C LEU A 211 31.82 -12.02 16.16
N ALA A 212 31.05 -12.90 15.49
CA ALA A 212 29.90 -13.57 16.08
C ALA A 212 30.29 -14.39 17.33
N ASN A 213 31.50 -14.95 17.34
CA ASN A 213 32.03 -15.78 18.43
C ASN A 213 32.79 -14.99 19.53
N TRP A 214 32.92 -13.65 19.45
CA TRP A 214 33.77 -12.88 20.37
C TRP A 214 33.00 -12.35 21.61
N LYS A 215 33.15 -13.01 22.76
CA LYS A 215 32.45 -12.70 24.04
C LYS A 215 33.17 -11.61 24.86
N LYS A 216 32.82 -10.33 24.71
CA LYS A 216 33.13 -9.29 25.70
C LYS A 216 31.84 -8.83 26.40
N GLN A 217 31.82 -8.90 27.73
CA GLN A 217 30.68 -8.59 28.61
C GLN A 217 30.14 -7.15 28.43
N ALA A 218 31.02 -6.18 28.17
CA ALA A 218 30.67 -4.76 28.08
C ALA A 218 29.77 -4.38 26.88
N LEU A 219 29.66 -5.24 25.86
CA LEU A 219 28.84 -4.98 24.67
C LEU A 219 27.47 -5.69 24.70
N TYR A 220 27.16 -6.45 25.77
CA TYR A 220 25.88 -7.17 25.91
C TYR A 220 24.71 -6.20 26.18
N MET A 221 24.96 -5.08 26.87
CA MET A 221 23.95 -4.06 27.16
C MET A 221 23.45 -3.30 25.92
N LYS A 222 24.20 -3.29 24.80
CA LYS A 222 23.84 -2.52 23.60
C LYS A 222 23.08 -3.34 22.55
N PHE A 223 23.12 -4.68 22.62
CA PHE A 223 22.45 -5.59 21.66
C PHE A 223 21.91 -6.84 22.36
N PRO A 224 20.72 -6.76 23.00
CA PRO A 224 20.15 -7.84 23.82
C PRO A 224 19.62 -9.05 23.02
N ALA A 225 19.33 -8.88 21.72
CA ALA A 225 18.91 -9.98 20.83
C ALA A 225 20.10 -10.49 20.00
N GLY A 226 20.83 -11.48 20.54
CA GLY A 226 21.83 -12.35 19.90
C GLY A 226 22.43 -11.95 18.55
N ARG A 227 23.76 -11.84 18.47
CA ARG A 227 24.58 -11.46 17.30
C ARG A 227 24.42 -12.30 16.02
N ARG A 228 23.47 -13.24 15.94
CA ARG A 228 23.13 -13.98 14.71
C ARG A 228 22.54 -13.09 13.60
N ARG A 229 22.12 -11.86 13.91
CA ARG A 229 21.64 -10.86 12.92
C ARG A 229 22.75 -10.13 12.15
N LEU A 230 24.04 -10.33 12.48
CA LEU A 230 25.16 -9.78 11.70
C LEU A 230 25.51 -10.66 10.49
N GLU A 231 25.11 -11.94 10.51
CA GLU A 231 25.35 -12.91 9.43
C GLU A 231 24.62 -12.49 8.13
N PRO A 232 23.34 -12.08 8.15
CA PRO A 232 22.65 -11.56 6.97
C PRO A 232 23.21 -10.24 6.45
N LEU A 233 23.71 -9.37 7.34
CA LEU A 233 24.29 -8.07 6.96
C LEU A 233 25.61 -8.26 6.19
N GLY A 234 26.46 -9.20 6.64
CA GLY A 234 27.67 -9.59 5.92
C GLY A 234 27.38 -10.19 4.55
N VAL A 235 26.34 -11.03 4.45
CA VAL A 235 25.87 -11.62 3.19
C VAL A 235 25.29 -10.55 2.24
N LEU A 236 24.58 -9.55 2.76
CA LEU A 236 24.02 -8.45 1.98
C LEU A 236 25.11 -7.59 1.36
N VAL A 237 26.10 -7.15 2.15
CA VAL A 237 27.25 -6.36 1.65
C VAL A 237 28.04 -7.15 0.61
N PHE A 238 28.24 -8.46 0.84
CA PHE A 238 28.87 -9.37 -0.12
C PHE A 238 28.08 -9.46 -1.44
N SER A 239 26.76 -9.59 -1.37
CA SER A 239 25.89 -9.72 -2.56
C SER A 239 25.99 -8.47 -3.44
N ILE A 240 26.05 -7.28 -2.83
CA ILE A 240 26.22 -6.00 -3.54
C ILE A 240 27.57 -5.96 -4.28
N LEU A 241 28.67 -6.35 -3.61
CA LEU A 241 30.01 -6.36 -4.22
C LEU A 241 30.13 -7.37 -5.38
N MET A 242 29.46 -8.54 -5.27
CA MET A 242 29.43 -9.54 -6.34
C MET A 242 28.66 -9.05 -7.56
N VAL A 243 27.51 -8.40 -7.36
CA VAL A 243 26.70 -7.85 -8.46
C VAL A 243 27.49 -6.77 -9.21
N VAL A 244 28.15 -5.85 -8.49
CA VAL A 244 29.00 -4.82 -9.10
C VAL A 244 30.16 -5.43 -9.90
N SER A 245 30.83 -6.44 -9.35
CA SER A 245 31.94 -7.12 -10.01
C SER A 245 31.49 -7.89 -11.26
N PHE A 246 30.32 -8.53 -11.20
CA PHE A 246 29.71 -9.20 -12.35
C PHE A 246 29.43 -8.22 -13.49
N PHE A 247 28.85 -7.05 -13.20
CA PHE A 247 28.59 -6.04 -14.23
C PHE A 247 29.87 -5.48 -14.85
N GLN A 248 30.93 -5.29 -14.06
CA GLN A 248 32.23 -4.85 -14.58
C GLN A 248 32.84 -5.88 -15.54
N ILE A 249 32.83 -7.17 -15.16
CA ILE A 249 33.37 -8.26 -16.01
C ILE A 249 32.50 -8.44 -17.25
N LEU A 250 31.18 -8.32 -17.11
CA LEU A 250 30.24 -8.41 -18.23
C LEU A 250 30.47 -7.27 -19.23
N GLN A 251 30.61 -6.03 -18.75
CA GLN A 251 30.92 -4.87 -19.59
C GLN A 251 32.26 -5.04 -20.32
N GLU A 252 33.30 -5.48 -19.62
CA GLU A 252 34.65 -5.71 -20.18
C GLU A 252 34.68 -6.90 -21.17
N SER A 253 33.81 -7.89 -20.97
CA SER A 253 33.66 -9.04 -21.88
C SER A 253 32.90 -8.65 -23.14
N ILE A 254 31.81 -7.88 -23.00
CA ILE A 254 31.01 -7.38 -24.13
C ILE A 254 31.83 -6.40 -24.96
N SER A 255 32.58 -5.49 -24.33
CA SER A 255 33.42 -4.51 -25.04
C SER A 255 34.51 -5.17 -25.90
N LYS A 256 35.05 -6.31 -25.46
CA LYS A 256 36.03 -7.12 -26.22
C LYS A 256 35.42 -8.01 -27.30
N LEU A 257 34.12 -8.32 -27.21
CA LEU A 257 33.36 -9.11 -28.18
C LEU A 257 32.74 -8.25 -29.30
N LEU A 258 32.65 -6.92 -29.11
CA LEU A 258 32.15 -6.01 -30.14
C LEU A 258 33.18 -5.83 -31.28
N PRO A 259 32.74 -5.61 -32.53
CA PRO A 259 33.62 -5.50 -33.71
C PRO A 259 34.62 -4.34 -33.65
N SER A 260 34.40 -3.37 -32.76
CA SER A 260 35.24 -2.20 -32.50
C SER A 260 36.27 -2.42 -31.38
N GLY A 261 36.32 -3.62 -30.78
CA GLY A 261 37.27 -3.99 -29.74
C GLY A 261 38.63 -4.43 -30.33
N ASP A 262 39.71 -4.20 -29.59
CA ASP A 262 41.06 -4.59 -30.00
C ASP A 262 41.21 -6.12 -29.98
N HIS A 263 41.08 -6.77 -31.14
CA HIS A 263 41.24 -8.22 -31.34
C HIS A 263 42.72 -8.63 -31.49
N SER A 264 43.64 -8.00 -30.76
CA SER A 264 45.03 -8.42 -30.77
C SER A 264 45.14 -9.82 -30.14
N THR A 265 45.53 -10.82 -30.93
CA THR A 265 45.73 -12.19 -30.47
C THR A 265 46.94 -12.23 -29.53
N LEU A 266 46.71 -11.96 -28.25
CA LEU A 266 47.68 -12.16 -27.19
C LEU A 266 47.97 -13.67 -27.08
N LYS A 267 49.13 -14.09 -27.60
CA LYS A 267 49.69 -15.40 -27.31
C LYS A 267 49.96 -15.46 -25.80
N LEU A 268 49.01 -16.02 -25.06
CA LEU A 268 49.13 -16.23 -23.62
C LEU A 268 50.40 -17.04 -23.34
N PRO A 269 51.34 -16.51 -22.53
CA PRO A 269 52.55 -17.25 -22.17
C PRO A 269 52.16 -18.53 -21.42
N ARG A 270 52.90 -19.63 -21.63
CA ARG A 270 52.57 -20.96 -21.05
C ARG A 270 52.36 -20.91 -19.53
N LEU A 271 53.02 -19.98 -18.85
CA LEU A 271 52.86 -19.71 -17.42
C LEU A 271 51.43 -19.26 -17.04
N ALA A 272 50.78 -18.45 -17.90
CA ALA A 272 49.41 -17.97 -17.72
C ALA A 272 48.38 -19.11 -17.80
N ILE A 273 48.57 -20.02 -18.77
CA ILE A 273 47.70 -21.19 -18.97
C ILE A 273 47.84 -22.15 -17.77
N TRP A 274 49.07 -22.41 -17.31
CA TRP A 274 49.29 -23.24 -16.14
C TRP A 274 48.72 -22.63 -14.85
N ALA A 275 48.78 -21.31 -14.68
CA ALA A 275 48.17 -20.62 -13.54
C ALA A 275 46.64 -20.72 -13.55
N MET A 276 46.01 -20.59 -14.73
CA MET A 276 44.54 -20.73 -14.86
C MET A 276 44.08 -22.17 -14.65
N VAL A 277 44.80 -23.17 -15.20
CA VAL A 277 44.51 -24.60 -14.98
C VAL A 277 44.72 -24.98 -13.52
N GLY A 278 45.77 -24.47 -12.87
CA GLY A 278 46.02 -24.68 -11.44
C GLY A 278 44.87 -24.17 -10.57
N ASN A 279 44.29 -23.03 -10.91
CA ASN A 279 43.12 -22.47 -10.20
C ASN A 279 41.90 -23.40 -10.31
N ILE A 280 41.63 -23.95 -11.50
CA ILE A 280 40.52 -24.89 -11.72
C ILE A 280 40.72 -26.17 -10.90
N VAL A 281 41.94 -26.73 -10.90
CA VAL A 281 42.26 -27.96 -10.16
C VAL A 281 42.14 -27.75 -8.65
N VAL A 282 42.71 -26.67 -8.10
CA VAL A 282 42.65 -26.39 -6.66
C VAL A 282 41.22 -26.14 -6.22
N LYS A 283 40.46 -25.30 -6.93
CA LYS A 283 39.04 -25.05 -6.60
C LYS A 283 38.18 -26.31 -6.75
N GLY A 284 38.43 -27.13 -7.78
CA GLY A 284 37.75 -28.41 -7.96
C GLY A 284 38.00 -29.42 -6.83
N LEU A 285 39.25 -29.53 -6.36
CA LEU A 285 39.60 -30.39 -5.22
C LEU A 285 39.01 -29.88 -3.90
N VAL A 286 39.01 -28.57 -3.69
CA VAL A 286 38.37 -27.93 -2.53
C VAL A 286 36.85 -28.15 -2.56
N GLY A 287 36.19 -27.99 -3.72
CA GLY A 287 34.77 -28.28 -3.91
C GLY A 287 34.43 -29.75 -3.62
N LEU A 288 35.21 -30.70 -4.13
CA LEU A 288 35.03 -32.14 -3.86
C LEU A 288 35.21 -32.49 -2.38
N TYR A 289 36.12 -31.83 -1.67
CA TYR A 289 36.28 -31.97 -0.22
C TYR A 289 35.04 -31.50 0.53
N TYR A 290 34.39 -30.42 0.09
CA TYR A 290 33.19 -29.85 0.72
C TYR A 290 31.91 -30.66 0.49
N PHE A 291 31.72 -31.25 -0.70
CA PHE A 291 30.57 -32.12 -1.00
C PHE A 291 30.44 -33.35 -0.08
N ARG A 292 31.49 -33.69 0.68
CA ARG A 292 31.49 -34.82 1.61
C ARG A 292 30.81 -34.51 2.97
N PHE A 293 30.46 -33.25 3.25
CA PHE A 293 29.94 -32.81 4.56
C PHE A 293 28.54 -32.19 4.45
N LYS A 294 27.60 -32.64 5.30
CA LYS A 294 26.23 -32.10 5.38
C LYS A 294 26.08 -31.18 6.59
N SER A 295 26.41 -29.91 6.41
CA SER A 295 26.12 -28.82 7.36
C SER A 295 25.49 -27.67 6.58
N PRO A 296 24.36 -27.08 7.03
CA PRO A 296 23.69 -25.97 6.33
C PRO A 296 24.59 -24.75 6.06
N GLN A 297 25.60 -24.53 6.92
CA GLN A 297 26.58 -23.45 6.75
C GLN A 297 27.61 -23.75 5.64
N VAL A 298 27.91 -25.04 5.42
CA VAL A 298 28.82 -25.50 4.35
C VAL A 298 28.08 -25.58 3.01
N GLU A 299 26.78 -25.88 3.03
CA GLU A 299 25.93 -25.99 1.84
C GLU A 299 25.74 -24.63 1.15
N ARG A 300 25.48 -23.56 1.92
CA ARG A 300 25.45 -22.17 1.40
C ARG A 300 26.80 -21.71 0.83
N PHE A 301 27.90 -22.26 1.34
CA PHE A 301 29.25 -21.94 0.88
C PHE A 301 29.60 -22.64 -0.45
N VAL A 302 29.08 -23.86 -0.67
CA VAL A 302 29.26 -24.61 -1.93
C VAL A 302 28.46 -23.98 -3.06
N ASP A 303 27.24 -23.50 -2.80
CA ASP A 303 26.41 -22.80 -3.79
C ASP A 303 27.08 -21.51 -4.33
N VAL A 304 27.82 -20.78 -3.50
CA VAL A 304 28.52 -19.54 -3.92
C VAL A 304 29.76 -19.83 -4.78
N SER A 305 30.34 -21.03 -4.69
CA SER A 305 31.64 -21.34 -5.30
C SER A 305 31.56 -22.14 -6.62
N MET A 306 30.39 -22.67 -6.99
CA MET A 306 30.23 -23.50 -8.20
C MET A 306 28.97 -23.14 -9.01
N HIS A 307 29.12 -22.26 -10.00
CA HIS A 307 28.08 -21.97 -11.01
C HIS A 307 28.51 -22.40 -12.42
N VAL A 308 27.92 -23.48 -12.95
CA VAL A 308 27.66 -23.68 -14.39
C VAL A 308 26.44 -24.61 -14.55
N THR A 309 25.32 -24.14 -15.13
CA THR A 309 24.44 -24.96 -16.00
C THR A 309 23.42 -24.11 -16.79
N TRP A 310 23.49 -24.29 -18.12
CA TRP A 310 22.45 -24.44 -19.15
C TRP A 310 21.30 -23.43 -19.40
N THR A 311 21.42 -22.88 -20.62
CA THR A 311 20.50 -22.34 -21.64
C THR A 311 19.00 -22.69 -21.65
N VAL A 312 18.17 -21.74 -22.11
CA VAL A 312 16.93 -22.00 -22.87
C VAL A 312 16.83 -21.03 -24.08
N ARG A 313 16.41 -21.58 -25.23
CA ARG A 313 16.30 -20.98 -26.56
C ARG A 313 15.01 -20.16 -26.76
N LEU A 314 15.11 -19.22 -27.71
CA LEU A 314 14.08 -18.41 -28.36
C LEU A 314 13.02 -19.26 -29.11
N ALA A 315 11.78 -18.73 -29.15
CA ALA A 315 10.81 -19.02 -30.22
C ALA A 315 9.88 -17.82 -30.44
N ALA A 316 9.71 -17.44 -31.71
CA ALA A 316 8.81 -16.41 -32.23
C ALA A 316 7.53 -17.05 -32.77
N SER A 317 6.39 -16.36 -32.69
CA SER A 317 5.26 -16.48 -33.65
C SER A 317 4.23 -15.35 -33.44
N GLN A 318 3.70 -14.83 -34.55
CA GLN A 318 2.73 -13.73 -34.68
C GLN A 318 1.27 -14.21 -34.51
N PRO A 319 0.30 -13.32 -34.16
CA PRO A 319 -1.13 -13.62 -34.19
C PRO A 319 -1.82 -13.17 -35.50
N PRO A 320 -2.95 -13.78 -35.91
CA PRO A 320 -3.77 -13.32 -37.04
C PRO A 320 -4.96 -12.45 -36.60
N ASN A 321 -5.31 -11.53 -37.51
CA ASN A 321 -6.44 -10.59 -37.47
C ASN A 321 -7.81 -11.29 -37.58
N ILE A 322 -8.82 -10.72 -36.90
CA ILE A 322 -10.25 -10.93 -37.21
C ILE A 322 -10.90 -9.55 -37.30
N GLN A 323 -11.51 -9.28 -38.46
CA GLN A 323 -12.34 -8.10 -38.72
C GLN A 323 -13.78 -8.34 -38.24
N VAL A 324 -14.40 -7.30 -37.67
CA VAL A 324 -15.86 -7.23 -37.50
C VAL A 324 -16.33 -5.91 -38.10
N GLU A 325 -17.18 -6.03 -39.12
CA GLU A 325 -17.98 -4.98 -39.73
C GLU A 325 -19.32 -4.93 -38.99
N GLN A 326 -19.78 -3.76 -38.54
CA GLN A 326 -21.21 -3.44 -38.54
C GLN A 326 -21.46 -1.93 -38.39
N THR A 327 -22.23 -1.44 -39.35
CA THR A 327 -22.73 -0.08 -39.54
C THR A 327 -24.05 0.12 -38.78
N ALA A 328 -24.19 1.26 -38.10
CA ALA A 328 -25.49 1.78 -37.67
C ALA A 328 -25.53 3.29 -37.95
N GLN A 329 -26.29 3.66 -38.99
CA GLN A 329 -26.59 5.03 -39.38
C GLN A 329 -27.69 5.60 -38.48
N TRP A 330 -27.44 6.74 -37.84
CA TRP A 330 -28.50 7.57 -37.26
C TRP A 330 -28.56 8.95 -37.92
N ARG A 331 -29.80 9.36 -38.19
CA ARG A 331 -30.21 10.50 -39.00
C ARG A 331 -30.11 11.80 -38.20
N ASN A 332 -29.43 12.79 -38.77
CA ASN A 332 -29.50 14.19 -38.36
C ASN A 332 -30.94 14.74 -38.53
N GLY A 333 -31.53 15.16 -37.41
CA GLY A 333 -32.70 16.04 -37.39
C GLY A 333 -32.29 17.40 -36.81
N SER A 334 -31.94 18.33 -37.69
CA SER A 334 -31.71 19.73 -37.35
C SER A 334 -33.03 20.47 -37.19
N GLY A 335 -33.21 21.12 -36.05
CA GLY A 335 -34.34 22.00 -35.78
C GLY A 335 -33.92 23.11 -34.83
N ASN A 336 -33.56 24.27 -35.41
CA ASN A 336 -33.26 25.52 -34.71
C ASN A 336 -34.44 25.92 -33.82
N ALA A 337 -34.25 25.89 -32.51
CA ALA A 337 -35.10 26.58 -31.53
C ALA A 337 -34.28 27.72 -30.91
N VAL A 338 -34.93 28.87 -30.76
CA VAL A 338 -34.36 30.13 -30.26
C VAL A 338 -34.03 30.01 -28.77
N LEU A 339 -32.81 30.42 -28.43
CA LEU A 339 -32.11 30.41 -27.13
C LEU A 339 -32.95 30.80 -25.89
N ASP A 340 -33.03 29.88 -24.91
CA ASP A 340 -33.17 30.20 -23.49
C ASP A 340 -31.76 30.24 -22.87
N ASP A 341 -31.37 31.41 -22.36
CA ASP A 341 -30.05 31.73 -21.76
C ASP A 341 -29.77 31.00 -20.42
N GLY A 342 -30.47 29.91 -20.16
CA GLY A 342 -30.27 29.05 -18.98
C GLY A 342 -30.32 27.56 -19.28
N THR A 343 -30.38 27.15 -20.56
CA THR A 343 -30.49 25.74 -20.97
C THR A 343 -29.19 25.25 -21.61
N TYR A 344 -28.63 24.20 -21.02
CA TYR A 344 -27.42 23.51 -21.45
C TYR A 344 -27.77 22.10 -21.91
N LEU A 345 -26.86 21.43 -22.62
CA LEU A 345 -26.95 19.99 -22.83
C LEU A 345 -26.16 19.29 -21.71
N LEU A 346 -26.89 18.55 -20.86
CA LEU A 346 -26.38 17.97 -19.62
C LEU A 346 -26.45 16.45 -19.66
N GLY A 347 -25.36 15.80 -19.29
CA GLY A 347 -25.23 14.34 -19.27
C GLY A 347 -24.56 13.86 -17.99
N VAL A 348 -25.04 12.74 -17.44
CA VAL A 348 -24.48 12.12 -16.24
C VAL A 348 -24.34 10.61 -16.41
N GLY A 349 -23.28 10.04 -15.85
CA GLY A 349 -23.01 8.61 -15.98
C GLY A 349 -22.20 8.08 -14.81
N LYS A 350 -22.42 6.82 -14.46
CA LYS A 350 -21.72 6.11 -13.39
C LYS A 350 -21.30 4.74 -13.90
N ALA A 351 -20.10 4.30 -13.55
CA ALA A 351 -19.63 2.94 -13.84
C ALA A 351 -18.61 2.48 -12.79
N ASP A 352 -18.52 1.16 -12.60
CA ASP A 352 -17.65 0.48 -11.65
C ASP A 352 -16.19 0.57 -12.12
N ILE A 353 -15.29 0.95 -11.20
CA ILE A 353 -13.83 0.99 -11.39
C ILE A 353 -13.11 0.09 -10.40
N THR A 354 -13.83 -0.83 -9.75
CA THR A 354 -13.29 -1.70 -8.70
C THR A 354 -12.23 -2.64 -9.27
N GLY A 355 -10.97 -2.26 -9.05
CA GLY A 355 -9.82 -3.08 -9.38
C GLY A 355 -9.65 -4.31 -8.46
N PRO A 356 -8.48 -4.96 -8.50
CA PRO A 356 -8.16 -6.10 -7.64
C PRO A 356 -8.41 -5.86 -6.14
N VAL A 357 -9.34 -6.59 -5.54
CA VAL A 357 -9.71 -6.42 -4.12
C VAL A 357 -8.81 -7.19 -3.14
N VAL A 358 -7.85 -7.99 -3.65
CA VAL A 358 -6.90 -8.75 -2.82
C VAL A 358 -5.47 -8.68 -3.36
N GLU A 359 -4.48 -8.93 -2.49
CA GLU A 359 -3.07 -9.14 -2.84
C GLU A 359 -2.37 -7.96 -3.55
N ILE A 360 -3.07 -6.84 -3.74
CA ILE A 360 -2.55 -5.56 -4.23
C ILE A 360 -2.50 -4.58 -3.06
N VAL A 361 -1.44 -3.80 -2.98
CA VAL A 361 -1.29 -2.76 -1.95
C VAL A 361 -2.31 -1.64 -2.21
N LEU A 362 -2.91 -1.09 -1.16
CA LEU A 362 -3.83 0.04 -1.29
C LEU A 362 -3.06 1.33 -1.56
N ASN A 363 -3.62 2.21 -2.39
CA ASN A 363 -2.94 3.45 -2.75
C ASN A 363 -3.22 4.55 -1.72
N GLY A 364 -2.22 5.37 -1.39
CA GLY A 364 -2.38 6.49 -0.46
C GLY A 364 -1.33 6.49 0.65
N TYR A 365 -1.51 5.65 1.67
CA TYR A 365 -0.64 5.59 2.86
C TYR A 365 0.81 5.15 2.62
N ALA A 366 1.16 4.73 1.40
CA ALA A 366 2.49 4.23 1.03
C ALA A 366 3.00 3.09 1.94
N SER A 367 2.09 2.24 2.44
CA SER A 367 2.41 1.14 3.35
C SER A 367 2.46 -0.20 2.61
N LEU A 368 3.64 -0.83 2.60
CA LEU A 368 3.84 -2.18 2.03
C LEU A 368 3.01 -3.27 2.74
N ASP A 369 2.56 -3.00 3.97
CA ASP A 369 1.80 -3.90 4.82
C ASP A 369 0.29 -3.80 4.56
N GLN A 370 -0.18 -2.71 3.94
CA GLN A 370 -1.60 -2.47 3.64
C GLN A 370 -2.00 -3.14 2.33
N VAL A 371 -2.11 -4.47 2.37
CA VAL A 371 -2.46 -5.31 1.22
C VAL A 371 -3.94 -5.65 1.26
N GLY A 372 -4.64 -5.50 0.13
CA GLY A 372 -6.05 -5.82 0.00
C GLY A 372 -6.39 -7.24 0.46
N THR A 373 -7.49 -7.38 1.21
CA THR A 373 -8.03 -8.66 1.70
C THR A 373 -9.52 -8.83 1.39
N GLY A 374 -10.12 -7.91 0.63
CA GLY A 374 -11.55 -7.95 0.37
C GLY A 374 -12.13 -6.59 -0.03
N LEU A 375 -13.46 -6.52 0.02
CA LEU A 375 -14.27 -5.41 -0.45
C LEU A 375 -15.32 -5.09 0.62
N ARG A 376 -15.43 -3.80 0.99
CA ARG A 376 -16.54 -3.28 1.81
C ARG A 376 -17.56 -2.54 0.96
N GLN A 377 -17.10 -1.85 -0.08
CA GLN A 377 -17.95 -1.07 -0.97
C GLN A 377 -17.28 -0.97 -2.34
N ARG A 378 -18.02 -1.27 -3.40
CA ARG A 378 -17.60 -0.96 -4.78
C ARG A 378 -17.23 0.52 -4.93
N ILE A 379 -16.27 0.79 -5.81
CA ILE A 379 -15.77 2.12 -6.14
C ILE A 379 -16.14 2.48 -7.58
N TYR A 380 -16.51 3.73 -7.82
CA TYR A 380 -17.10 4.16 -9.09
C TYR A 380 -16.39 5.35 -9.73
N SER A 381 -16.47 5.43 -11.06
CA SER A 381 -16.29 6.66 -11.83
C SER A 381 -17.66 7.30 -12.06
N ARG A 382 -17.76 8.61 -11.80
CA ARG A 382 -18.96 9.42 -12.04
C ARG A 382 -18.62 10.57 -12.97
N ALA A 383 -19.23 10.57 -14.15
CA ALA A 383 -19.00 11.54 -15.21
C ALA A 383 -20.12 12.57 -15.28
N PHE A 384 -19.73 13.84 -15.40
CA PHE A 384 -20.63 14.97 -15.60
C PHE A 384 -20.22 15.68 -16.89
N ILE A 385 -21.11 15.68 -17.88
CA ILE A 385 -20.91 16.35 -19.16
C ILE A 385 -21.78 17.59 -19.19
N ILE A 386 -21.15 18.72 -19.47
CA ILE A 386 -21.81 20.00 -19.68
C ILE A 386 -21.41 20.48 -21.07
N ALA A 387 -22.40 20.84 -21.86
CA ALA A 387 -22.19 21.37 -23.19
C ALA A 387 -23.14 22.54 -23.49
N ASP A 388 -22.65 23.42 -24.35
CA ASP A 388 -23.47 24.45 -25.00
C ASP A 388 -24.58 23.74 -25.82
N SER A 389 -25.80 24.23 -25.67
CA SER A 389 -26.99 23.65 -26.32
C SER A 389 -27.02 23.89 -27.84
N ASP A 390 -26.42 24.98 -28.31
CA ASP A 390 -26.35 25.36 -29.72
C ASP A 390 -25.04 24.90 -30.39
N LYS A 391 -23.95 24.85 -29.62
CA LYS A 391 -22.63 24.40 -30.09
C LYS A 391 -22.12 23.25 -29.23
N PRO A 392 -22.62 22.02 -29.40
CA PRO A 392 -22.20 20.90 -28.55
C PRO A 392 -20.68 20.66 -28.50
N ASP A 393 -19.90 21.05 -29.51
CA ASP A 393 -18.44 20.95 -29.44
C ASP A 393 -17.81 21.82 -28.32
N ASN A 394 -18.50 22.88 -27.89
CA ASN A 394 -18.19 23.60 -26.66
C ASN A 394 -18.69 22.79 -25.46
N THR A 395 -17.82 21.94 -24.93
CA THR A 395 -18.15 21.01 -23.85
C THR A 395 -16.96 20.71 -22.98
N PHE A 396 -17.22 20.24 -21.77
CA PHE A 396 -16.24 19.55 -20.96
C PHE A 396 -16.86 18.38 -20.18
N VAL A 397 -15.99 17.48 -19.74
CA VAL A 397 -16.29 16.31 -18.93
C VAL A 397 -15.53 16.43 -17.62
N TYR A 398 -16.27 16.43 -16.51
CA TYR A 398 -15.69 16.38 -15.17
C TYR A 398 -15.93 14.99 -14.57
N LEU A 399 -14.86 14.23 -14.32
CA LEU A 399 -14.93 12.91 -13.71
C LEU A 399 -14.61 13.00 -12.22
N VAL A 400 -15.42 12.35 -11.40
CA VAL A 400 -15.12 12.04 -10.00
C VAL A 400 -14.89 10.53 -9.89
N VAL A 401 -13.66 10.11 -9.63
CA VAL A 401 -13.31 8.69 -9.43
C VAL A 401 -13.05 8.39 -7.97
N ASP A 402 -13.64 7.31 -7.46
CA ASP A 402 -13.42 6.78 -6.10
C ASP A 402 -12.02 6.13 -5.95
N ALA A 403 -10.98 6.93 -6.22
CA ALA A 403 -9.57 6.57 -6.22
C ALA A 403 -8.73 7.69 -5.58
N GLN A 404 -7.44 7.44 -5.38
CA GLN A 404 -6.54 8.37 -4.69
C GLN A 404 -6.33 9.69 -5.46
N SER A 405 -6.28 9.68 -6.78
CA SER A 405 -6.09 10.90 -7.60
C SER A 405 -6.41 10.61 -9.06
N GLY A 406 -6.45 11.67 -9.88
CA GLY A 406 -6.17 11.52 -11.31
C GLY A 406 -4.69 11.20 -11.56
N ASP A 407 -4.41 10.48 -12.64
CA ASP A 407 -3.04 10.10 -13.03
C ASP A 407 -2.82 10.23 -14.53
N THR A 408 -1.60 10.64 -14.91
CA THR A 408 -1.20 10.94 -16.29
C THR A 408 -1.46 9.76 -17.22
N ALA A 409 -1.12 8.53 -16.80
CA ALA A 409 -1.30 7.35 -17.62
C ALA A 409 -2.78 6.97 -17.73
N VAL A 410 -3.53 7.04 -16.62
CA VAL A 410 -4.98 6.73 -16.62
C VAL A 410 -5.72 7.72 -17.52
N ARG A 411 -5.44 9.03 -17.38
CA ARG A 411 -6.02 10.07 -18.25
C ARG A 411 -5.68 9.83 -19.71
N HIS A 412 -4.42 9.52 -20.02
CA HIS A 412 -4.00 9.19 -21.38
C HIS A 412 -4.73 7.97 -21.94
N GLY A 413 -4.89 6.91 -21.14
CA GLY A 413 -5.66 5.71 -21.51
C GLY A 413 -7.12 6.01 -21.82
N ILE A 414 -7.76 6.87 -21.03
CA ILE A 414 -9.14 7.34 -21.27
C ILE A 414 -9.19 8.12 -22.59
N LEU A 415 -8.27 9.04 -22.84
CA LEU A 415 -8.25 9.82 -24.09
C LEU A 415 -8.03 8.93 -25.32
N GLN A 416 -7.17 7.92 -25.22
CA GLN A 416 -7.00 6.91 -26.27
C GLN A 416 -8.27 6.08 -26.49
N GLY A 417 -8.94 5.68 -25.40
CA GLY A 417 -10.20 4.95 -25.47
C GLY A 417 -11.31 5.77 -26.12
N LEU A 418 -11.47 7.05 -25.74
CA LEU A 418 -12.44 7.97 -26.36
C LEU A 418 -12.18 8.13 -27.85
N ALA A 419 -10.92 8.32 -28.25
CA ALA A 419 -10.56 8.38 -29.66
C ALA A 419 -10.86 7.06 -30.41
N ALA A 420 -10.76 5.91 -29.74
CA ALA A 420 -11.06 4.60 -30.31
C ALA A 420 -12.57 4.30 -30.43
N LEU A 421 -13.43 4.98 -29.66
CA LEU A 421 -14.89 4.80 -29.72
C LEU A 421 -15.53 5.42 -30.98
N GLY A 422 -14.82 6.32 -31.68
CA GLY A 422 -15.23 6.87 -32.97
C GLY A 422 -15.54 8.37 -32.95
N GLU A 423 -16.02 8.90 -34.08
CA GLU A 423 -16.20 10.35 -34.30
C GLU A 423 -17.17 11.01 -33.32
N GLU A 424 -18.16 10.28 -32.80
CA GLU A 424 -19.14 10.78 -31.82
C GLU A 424 -18.48 11.26 -30.51
N TYR A 425 -17.35 10.64 -30.13
CA TYR A 425 -16.58 10.99 -28.94
C TYR A 425 -15.38 11.90 -29.24
N ALA A 426 -15.15 12.27 -30.50
CA ALA A 426 -13.99 13.07 -30.91
C ALA A 426 -13.96 14.49 -30.31
N ARG A 427 -15.11 14.99 -29.83
CA ARG A 427 -15.22 16.26 -29.09
C ARG A 427 -14.57 16.23 -27.71
N TYR A 428 -14.23 15.04 -27.17
CA TYR A 428 -13.59 14.89 -25.87
C TYR A 428 -12.09 14.68 -26.03
N GLY A 429 -11.29 15.60 -25.49
CA GLY A 429 -9.83 15.61 -25.59
C GLY A 429 -9.13 16.19 -24.35
N GLU A 430 -7.83 16.41 -24.46
CA GLU A 430 -7.00 16.95 -23.37
C GLU A 430 -7.52 18.31 -22.84
N HIS A 431 -8.07 19.14 -23.72
CA HIS A 431 -8.57 20.46 -23.37
C HIS A 431 -9.82 20.47 -22.50
N ASN A 432 -10.60 19.39 -22.47
CA ASN A 432 -11.92 19.40 -21.87
C ASN A 432 -12.31 18.16 -21.07
N VAL A 433 -11.40 17.19 -20.86
CA VAL A 433 -11.65 16.05 -19.96
C VAL A 433 -10.81 16.17 -18.69
N ALA A 434 -11.44 16.35 -17.53
CA ALA A 434 -10.79 16.34 -16.22
C ALA A 434 -11.02 15.01 -15.49
N LEU A 435 -9.94 14.41 -15.00
CA LEU A 435 -9.97 13.20 -14.18
C LEU A 435 -9.65 13.55 -12.72
N THR A 436 -10.66 13.64 -11.85
CA THR A 436 -10.46 14.04 -10.44
C THR A 436 -10.70 12.88 -9.48
N GLY A 437 -9.79 12.69 -8.50
CA GLY A 437 -9.95 11.66 -7.48
C GLY A 437 -10.72 12.15 -6.26
N THR A 438 -11.54 11.30 -5.64
CA THR A 438 -12.09 11.55 -4.29
C THR A 438 -11.01 11.47 -3.21
N HIS A 439 -9.78 11.10 -3.58
CA HIS A 439 -8.65 10.95 -2.69
C HIS A 439 -8.88 9.89 -1.61
N SER A 440 -9.54 8.77 -1.98
CA SER A 440 -9.65 7.59 -1.12
C SER A 440 -8.29 6.89 -0.98
N HIS A 441 -7.88 6.63 0.27
CA HIS A 441 -6.68 5.84 0.62
C HIS A 441 -6.99 4.35 0.80
N SER A 442 -8.22 3.93 0.44
CA SER A 442 -8.70 2.55 0.55
C SER A 442 -9.09 1.94 -0.81
N GLY A 443 -8.61 2.52 -1.91
CA GLY A 443 -8.73 1.94 -3.27
C GLY A 443 -7.52 1.05 -3.63
N PRO A 444 -7.67 0.12 -4.59
CA PRO A 444 -6.55 -0.70 -5.05
C PRO A 444 -5.49 0.19 -5.71
N GLY A 445 -4.21 -0.06 -5.43
CA GLY A 445 -3.10 0.68 -6.02
C GLY A 445 -2.53 0.05 -7.28
N ALA A 446 -1.26 0.35 -7.54
CA ALA A 446 -0.46 -0.15 -8.65
C ALA A 446 -0.92 0.28 -10.06
N TRP A 447 -1.40 1.52 -10.24
CA TRP A 447 -1.81 2.05 -11.56
C TRP A 447 -1.16 3.40 -11.92
N MET A 448 -0.36 3.96 -11.01
CA MET A 448 0.29 5.26 -11.15
C MET A 448 1.37 5.26 -12.24
N ASN A 449 1.50 6.37 -12.97
CA ASN A 449 2.43 6.52 -14.09
C ASN A 449 3.91 6.62 -13.68
N TYR A 450 4.21 7.33 -12.60
CA TYR A 450 5.58 7.64 -12.19
C TYR A 450 6.13 6.63 -11.17
N LEU A 451 7.46 6.42 -11.13
CA LEU A 451 8.06 5.35 -10.33
C LEU A 451 7.87 5.54 -8.82
N LEU A 452 8.00 6.77 -8.30
CA LEU A 452 7.96 7.01 -6.86
C LEU A 452 6.70 6.44 -6.18
N PRO A 453 5.46 6.74 -6.66
CA PRO A 453 4.25 6.14 -6.09
C PRO A 453 4.07 4.65 -6.44
N GLN A 454 4.78 4.10 -7.43
CA GLN A 454 4.77 2.66 -7.72
C GLN A 454 5.59 1.83 -6.72
N ILE A 455 6.64 2.40 -6.11
CA ILE A 455 7.51 1.70 -5.15
C ILE A 455 6.71 1.03 -4.01
N PRO A 456 5.87 1.75 -3.23
CA PRO A 456 5.08 1.12 -2.16
C PRO A 456 4.04 0.14 -2.71
N ASN A 457 3.61 0.30 -3.97
CA ASN A 457 2.67 -0.59 -4.64
C ASN A 457 3.32 -1.87 -5.21
N LYS A 458 4.64 -2.02 -5.06
CA LYS A 458 5.43 -3.12 -5.67
C LYS A 458 5.41 -3.10 -7.20
N GLY A 459 5.21 -1.92 -7.79
CA GLY A 459 5.20 -1.69 -9.23
C GLY A 459 3.81 -1.40 -9.81
N PHE A 460 3.68 -1.64 -11.11
CA PHE A 460 2.47 -1.42 -11.90
C PHE A 460 1.69 -2.73 -12.12
N ASN A 461 0.37 -2.67 -12.04
CA ASN A 461 -0.56 -3.76 -12.27
C ASN A 461 -1.53 -3.37 -13.37
N LYS A 462 -1.46 -4.09 -14.51
CA LYS A 462 -2.30 -3.80 -15.67
C LYS A 462 -3.80 -3.98 -15.39
N GLN A 463 -4.19 -4.92 -14.53
CA GLN A 463 -5.60 -5.15 -14.18
C GLN A 463 -6.17 -4.00 -13.35
N SER A 464 -5.41 -3.47 -12.39
CA SER A 464 -5.79 -2.24 -11.66
C SER A 464 -5.97 -1.07 -12.63
N TYR A 465 -4.96 -0.80 -13.46
CA TYR A 465 -5.00 0.28 -14.45
C TYR A 465 -6.20 0.15 -15.41
N GLN A 466 -6.42 -1.03 -15.96
CA GLN A 466 -7.46 -1.25 -16.97
C GLN A 466 -8.86 -1.11 -16.37
N ALA A 467 -9.09 -1.57 -15.13
CA ALA A 467 -10.38 -1.38 -14.45
C ALA A 467 -10.75 0.10 -14.28
N LEU A 468 -9.77 0.95 -13.94
CA LEU A 468 -9.96 2.40 -13.87
C LEU A 468 -10.26 3.01 -15.24
N VAL A 469 -9.49 2.66 -16.28
CA VAL A 469 -9.66 3.21 -17.63
C VAL A 469 -11.00 2.78 -18.23
N ASP A 470 -11.32 1.48 -18.20
CA ASP A 470 -12.55 0.95 -18.80
C ASP A 470 -13.79 1.46 -18.08
N GLY A 471 -13.79 1.49 -16.75
CA GLY A 471 -14.90 2.05 -15.99
C GLY A 471 -15.05 3.56 -16.19
N ALA A 472 -13.97 4.32 -16.30
CA ALA A 472 -14.06 5.75 -16.63
C ALA A 472 -14.56 5.99 -18.06
N LEU A 473 -14.16 5.18 -19.03
CA LEU A 473 -14.71 5.24 -20.39
C LEU A 473 -16.22 4.95 -20.37
N LEU A 474 -16.64 3.88 -19.69
CA LEU A 474 -18.04 3.49 -19.61
C LEU A 474 -18.90 4.56 -18.91
N SER A 475 -18.39 5.23 -17.87
CA SER A 475 -19.13 6.33 -17.23
C SER A 475 -19.29 7.53 -18.17
N ILE A 476 -18.28 7.86 -18.99
CA ILE A 476 -18.38 8.89 -20.03
C ILE A 476 -19.38 8.48 -21.10
N GLN A 477 -19.36 7.24 -21.57
CA GLN A 477 -20.32 6.73 -22.56
C GLN A 477 -21.76 6.87 -22.04
N ARG A 478 -22.02 6.42 -20.80
CA ARG A 478 -23.33 6.57 -20.15
C ARG A 478 -23.75 8.03 -19.98
N ALA A 479 -22.79 8.92 -19.68
CA ALA A 479 -23.06 10.35 -19.58
C ALA A 479 -23.33 11.00 -20.94
N HIS A 480 -22.65 10.56 -21.99
CA HIS A 480 -22.88 11.02 -23.35
C HIS A 480 -24.25 10.58 -23.86
N GLU A 481 -24.59 9.31 -23.66
CA GLU A 481 -25.88 8.72 -24.05
C GLU A 481 -27.07 9.32 -23.28
N SER A 482 -26.83 9.88 -22.08
CA SER A 482 -27.85 10.54 -21.27
C SER A 482 -27.97 12.06 -21.51
N LEU A 483 -27.23 12.61 -22.49
CA LEU A 483 -27.26 14.04 -22.81
C LEU A 483 -28.69 14.50 -23.14
N ALA A 484 -29.18 15.46 -22.37
CA ALA A 484 -30.49 16.07 -22.54
C ALA A 484 -30.45 17.56 -22.22
N PRO A 485 -31.33 18.39 -22.82
CA PRO A 485 -31.51 19.77 -22.40
C PRO A 485 -31.85 19.86 -20.91
N GLY A 486 -31.15 20.72 -20.18
CA GLY A 486 -31.32 20.90 -18.74
C GLY A 486 -30.76 22.21 -18.22
N ARG A 487 -31.03 22.49 -16.95
CA ARG A 487 -30.60 23.70 -16.24
C ARG A 487 -29.65 23.37 -15.12
N LEU A 488 -28.70 24.27 -14.89
CA LEU A 488 -27.74 24.19 -13.80
C LEU A 488 -28.09 25.18 -12.69
N SER A 489 -27.98 24.71 -11.45
CA SER A 489 -28.17 25.55 -10.26
C SER A 489 -27.05 25.32 -9.28
N PHE A 490 -26.62 26.37 -8.62
CA PHE A 490 -25.53 26.36 -7.65
C PHE A 490 -26.04 26.78 -6.27
N GLY A 491 -25.45 26.18 -5.24
CA GLY A 491 -25.71 26.52 -3.85
C GLY A 491 -24.52 26.21 -2.97
N SER A 492 -24.54 26.74 -1.75
CA SER A 492 -23.54 26.47 -0.72
C SER A 492 -24.18 26.30 0.65
N ILE A 493 -23.61 25.42 1.47
CA ILE A 493 -24.00 25.21 2.85
C ILE A 493 -22.74 25.02 3.71
N ASN A 494 -22.74 25.61 4.90
CA ASN A 494 -21.70 25.36 5.88
C ASN A 494 -21.85 23.96 6.49
N LEU A 495 -20.78 23.17 6.46
CA LEU A 495 -20.69 21.80 6.96
C LEU A 495 -19.66 21.73 8.08
N GLU A 496 -20.15 21.69 9.32
CA GLU A 496 -19.32 21.55 10.51
C GLU A 496 -19.02 20.09 10.86
N ASN A 497 -17.98 19.89 11.68
CA ASN A 497 -17.58 18.58 12.24
C ASN A 497 -17.21 17.48 11.23
N ALA A 498 -17.11 17.79 9.94
CA ALA A 498 -16.69 16.84 8.90
C ALA A 498 -15.19 16.93 8.55
N ASN A 499 -14.52 18.04 8.87
CA ASN A 499 -13.08 18.22 8.62
C ASN A 499 -12.39 19.04 9.73
N ILE A 500 -11.09 18.82 9.88
CA ILE A 500 -10.17 19.65 10.70
C ILE A 500 -8.86 19.90 9.93
N ASN A 501 -8.10 20.92 10.33
CA ASN A 501 -6.75 21.13 9.79
C ASN A 501 -5.76 20.18 10.47
N ARG A 502 -4.97 19.42 9.69
CA ARG A 502 -3.96 18.48 10.21
C ARG A 502 -2.55 19.08 10.33
N SER A 503 -2.36 20.29 9.81
CA SER A 503 -1.11 21.07 9.88
C SER A 503 -1.38 22.52 10.33
N PRO A 504 -2.09 22.74 11.46
CA PRO A 504 -2.51 24.07 11.88
C PRO A 504 -1.32 25.02 12.18
N PHE A 505 -0.18 24.48 12.62
CA PHE A 505 1.05 25.26 12.77
C PHE A 505 1.55 25.89 11.46
N ALA A 506 1.40 25.19 10.33
CA ALA A 506 1.76 25.75 9.02
C ALA A 506 0.73 26.78 8.56
N TYR A 507 -0.57 26.53 8.77
CA TYR A 507 -1.62 27.50 8.48
C TYR A 507 -1.41 28.81 9.23
N ASP A 508 -0.99 28.75 10.50
CA ASP A 508 -0.76 29.93 11.34
C ASP A 508 0.38 30.82 10.86
N ALA A 509 1.28 30.30 10.02
CA ALA A 509 2.34 31.07 9.40
C ALA A 509 1.83 32.06 8.34
N ASN A 510 0.62 31.85 7.79
CA ASN A 510 -0.01 32.80 6.87
C ASN A 510 -0.27 34.15 7.57
N PRO A 511 -0.30 35.28 6.84
CA PRO A 511 -0.52 36.62 7.41
C PRO A 511 -1.79 36.72 8.25
N GLU A 512 -1.70 37.42 9.39
CA GLU A 512 -2.81 37.51 10.36
C GLU A 512 -4.03 38.24 9.79
N ASP A 513 -3.81 39.29 9.00
CA ASP A 513 -4.85 40.04 8.31
C ASP A 513 -5.57 39.18 7.25
N GLU A 514 -4.85 38.28 6.58
CA GLU A 514 -5.46 37.32 5.65
C GLU A 514 -6.28 36.26 6.40
N LYS A 515 -5.72 35.65 7.46
CA LYS A 515 -6.42 34.64 8.28
C LYS A 515 -7.71 35.22 8.89
N ALA A 516 -7.69 36.48 9.34
CA ALA A 516 -8.84 37.16 9.94
C ALA A 516 -10.05 37.33 9.00
N ARG A 517 -9.87 37.14 7.68
CA ARG A 517 -10.96 37.17 6.68
C ARG A 517 -11.81 35.90 6.71
N TYR A 518 -11.35 34.83 7.36
CA TYR A 518 -11.98 33.53 7.37
C TYR A 518 -12.35 33.12 8.80
N SER A 519 -13.47 32.43 8.96
CA SER A 519 -13.95 31.97 10.27
C SER A 519 -13.23 30.72 10.78
N SER A 520 -12.50 30.01 9.91
CA SER A 520 -11.86 28.73 10.22
C SER A 520 -10.57 28.52 9.41
N ASN A 521 -9.69 27.66 9.93
CA ASN A 521 -8.45 27.23 9.28
C ASN A 521 -8.64 26.08 8.29
N VAL A 522 -9.89 25.71 8.01
CA VAL A 522 -10.31 24.85 6.89
C VAL A 522 -11.50 25.49 6.19
N ASP A 523 -11.73 25.15 4.92
CA ASP A 523 -12.97 25.54 4.25
C ASP A 523 -14.12 24.66 4.76
N LYS A 524 -15.17 25.32 5.26
CA LYS A 524 -16.38 24.68 5.80
C LYS A 524 -17.54 24.64 4.79
N ASP A 525 -17.42 25.36 3.69
CA ASP A 525 -18.49 25.44 2.71
C ASP A 525 -18.47 24.22 1.79
N LEU A 526 -19.54 23.43 1.85
CA LEU A 526 -19.88 22.46 0.83
C LEU A 526 -20.67 23.18 -0.26
N THR A 527 -20.16 23.16 -1.48
CA THR A 527 -20.86 23.72 -2.66
C THR A 527 -21.47 22.59 -3.48
N LEU A 528 -22.61 22.86 -4.13
CA LEU A 528 -23.36 21.87 -4.90
C LEU A 528 -23.82 22.48 -6.22
N LEU A 529 -23.56 21.76 -7.32
CA LEU A 529 -24.13 21.99 -8.64
C LEU A 529 -25.21 20.94 -8.90
N ARG A 530 -26.44 21.40 -9.19
CA ARG A 530 -27.61 20.56 -9.46
C ARG A 530 -27.93 20.55 -10.96
N PHE A 531 -28.17 19.35 -11.50
CA PHE A 531 -28.47 19.11 -12.91
C PHE A 531 -29.95 18.74 -13.03
N ASP A 532 -30.77 19.67 -13.51
CA ASP A 532 -32.22 19.47 -13.68
C ASP A 532 -32.56 19.32 -15.17
N ARG A 533 -33.18 18.21 -15.56
CA ARG A 533 -33.57 17.97 -16.95
C ARG A 533 -34.85 18.74 -17.31
N GLU A 534 -34.86 19.42 -18.45
CA GLU A 534 -35.99 20.27 -18.85
C GLU A 534 -37.25 19.48 -19.22
N SER A 535 -37.11 18.28 -19.78
CA SER A 535 -38.25 17.52 -20.32
C SER A 535 -39.27 17.12 -19.26
N ASP A 536 -38.84 16.93 -18.02
CA ASP A 536 -39.66 16.43 -16.91
C ASP A 536 -39.35 17.08 -15.55
N ASN A 537 -38.46 18.07 -15.51
CA ASN A 537 -38.00 18.75 -14.30
C ASN A 537 -37.41 17.81 -13.24
N LYS A 538 -36.94 16.62 -13.65
CA LYS A 538 -36.28 15.69 -12.75
C LYS A 538 -34.81 16.04 -12.61
N THR A 539 -34.27 15.92 -11.41
CA THR A 539 -32.82 16.03 -11.19
C THR A 539 -32.14 14.75 -11.69
N THR A 540 -31.19 14.91 -12.61
CA THR A 540 -30.38 13.80 -13.16
C THR A 540 -29.09 13.60 -12.37
N GLY A 541 -28.54 14.65 -11.76
CA GLY A 541 -27.36 14.48 -10.92
C GLY A 541 -27.05 15.68 -10.04
N ILE A 542 -26.13 15.46 -9.10
CA ILE A 542 -25.50 16.51 -8.30
C ILE A 542 -23.98 16.35 -8.37
N LEU A 543 -23.27 17.46 -8.31
CA LEU A 543 -21.81 17.50 -8.17
C LEU A 543 -21.46 18.44 -7.00
N THR A 544 -20.79 17.91 -5.98
CA THR A 544 -20.39 18.68 -4.80
C THR A 544 -18.89 18.88 -4.72
N PHE A 545 -18.46 19.98 -4.11
CA PHE A 545 -17.05 20.25 -3.77
C PHE A 545 -16.94 20.56 -2.29
N PHE A 546 -16.15 19.76 -1.57
CA PHE A 546 -15.88 19.94 -0.14
C PHE A 546 -14.53 19.31 0.23
N PRO A 547 -13.62 20.03 0.94
CA PRO A 547 -12.31 19.51 1.26
C PRO A 547 -12.31 18.66 2.54
N VAL A 548 -12.21 17.34 2.37
CA VAL A 548 -11.98 16.39 3.47
C VAL A 548 -11.26 15.16 2.92
N HIS A 549 -10.07 14.86 3.44
CA HIS A 549 -9.25 13.74 2.97
C HIS A 549 -10.00 12.39 3.05
N GLY A 550 -9.75 11.48 2.10
CA GLY A 550 -10.28 10.11 2.11
C GLY A 550 -9.46 9.16 2.99
N THR A 551 -9.24 9.54 4.25
CA THR A 551 -8.44 8.82 5.27
C THR A 551 -9.23 8.58 6.56
N SER A 552 -10.54 8.39 6.43
CA SER A 552 -11.35 8.01 7.60
C SER A 552 -11.08 6.56 8.00
N LEU A 553 -10.86 5.68 7.02
CA LEU A 553 -10.30 4.36 7.27
C LEU A 553 -8.80 4.46 7.48
N TYR A 554 -8.33 3.92 8.60
CA TYR A 554 -6.93 4.00 8.97
C TYR A 554 -6.04 3.08 8.13
N ASN A 555 -4.73 3.26 8.25
CA ASN A 555 -3.72 2.51 7.50
C ASN A 555 -3.67 0.99 7.79
N ASN A 556 -4.40 0.50 8.81
CA ASN A 556 -4.57 -0.92 9.10
C ASN A 556 -5.81 -1.53 8.40
N ASN A 557 -6.68 -0.72 7.78
CA ASN A 557 -7.73 -1.22 6.90
C ASN A 557 -7.13 -1.92 5.67
N THR A 558 -7.74 -3.04 5.28
CA THR A 558 -7.35 -3.81 4.10
C THR A 558 -8.52 -4.10 3.15
N LEU A 559 -9.70 -3.51 3.40
CA LEU A 559 -10.88 -3.66 2.55
C LEU A 559 -11.01 -2.50 1.58
N ILE A 560 -11.37 -2.79 0.33
CA ILE A 560 -11.61 -1.77 -0.69
C ILE A 560 -12.89 -0.97 -0.41
N THR A 561 -12.82 0.36 -0.54
CA THR A 561 -13.96 1.30 -0.48
C THR A 561 -13.60 2.69 -1.02
N GLY A 562 -14.63 3.49 -1.37
CA GLY A 562 -14.50 4.89 -1.74
C GLY A 562 -14.31 5.86 -0.55
N ASP A 563 -14.11 5.33 0.66
CA ASP A 563 -13.99 6.09 1.92
C ASP A 563 -15.19 7.03 2.13
N ASN A 564 -15.02 8.12 2.88
CA ASN A 564 -16.14 8.96 3.31
C ASN A 564 -16.91 9.62 2.14
N LYS A 565 -16.23 9.98 1.04
CA LYS A 565 -16.88 10.54 -0.15
C LYS A 565 -17.65 9.48 -0.94
N GLY A 566 -17.12 8.26 -1.05
CA GLY A 566 -17.84 7.12 -1.62
C GLY A 566 -19.10 6.77 -0.82
N VAL A 567 -19.03 6.84 0.52
CA VAL A 567 -20.20 6.71 1.39
C VAL A 567 -21.22 7.81 1.12
N ALA A 568 -20.79 9.08 1.07
CA ALA A 568 -21.70 10.21 0.84
C ALA A 568 -22.44 10.09 -0.50
N ALA A 569 -21.73 9.72 -1.57
CA ALA A 569 -22.29 9.47 -2.89
C ALA A 569 -23.31 8.32 -2.86
N TRP A 570 -22.94 7.18 -2.27
CA TRP A 570 -23.82 6.02 -2.15
C TRP A 570 -25.08 6.33 -1.31
N LEU A 571 -24.95 7.04 -0.20
CA LEU A 571 -26.10 7.45 0.63
C LEU A 571 -27.06 8.34 -0.16
N PHE A 572 -26.55 9.31 -0.93
CA PHE A 572 -27.40 10.17 -1.73
C PHE A 572 -28.12 9.38 -2.83
N GLU A 573 -27.37 8.61 -3.62
CA GLU A 573 -27.91 7.76 -4.70
C GLU A 573 -28.97 6.79 -4.17
N ARG A 574 -28.72 6.16 -3.01
CA ARG A 574 -29.66 5.27 -2.33
C ARG A 574 -30.92 6.01 -1.89
N SER A 575 -30.78 7.21 -1.31
CA SER A 575 -31.91 7.98 -0.74
C SER A 575 -32.95 8.45 -1.75
N VAL A 576 -32.66 8.38 -3.05
CA VAL A 576 -33.51 8.93 -4.11
C VAL A 576 -34.12 7.90 -5.06
N GLN A 577 -33.81 6.60 -4.91
CA GLN A 577 -34.24 5.56 -5.86
C GLN A 577 -35.77 5.43 -6.03
N GLU A 578 -36.57 5.89 -5.07
CA GLU A 578 -38.04 5.88 -5.11
C GLU A 578 -38.64 7.29 -4.99
N ASP A 579 -37.83 8.34 -5.16
CA ASP A 579 -38.26 9.73 -5.13
C ASP A 579 -38.54 10.23 -6.56
N ALA A 580 -39.81 10.57 -6.83
CA ALA A 580 -40.26 11.00 -8.16
C ALA A 580 -39.59 12.28 -8.68
N ARG A 581 -38.92 13.06 -7.81
CA ARG A 581 -38.14 14.26 -8.20
C ARG A 581 -36.86 13.91 -8.96
N PHE A 582 -36.37 12.67 -8.86
CA PHE A 582 -35.10 12.26 -9.44
C PHE A 582 -35.30 11.36 -10.65
N ALA A 583 -34.38 11.47 -11.62
CA ALA A 583 -34.39 10.64 -12.82
C ALA A 583 -33.87 9.24 -12.52
N ASP A 584 -34.35 8.26 -13.29
CA ASP A 584 -33.73 6.93 -13.32
C ASP A 584 -32.27 7.08 -13.79
N GLY A 585 -31.35 6.43 -13.09
CA GLY A 585 -29.92 6.58 -13.35
C GLY A 585 -29.30 7.84 -12.74
N PHE A 586 -29.92 8.45 -11.72
CA PHE A 586 -29.35 9.58 -10.99
C PHE A 586 -27.91 9.32 -10.49
N VAL A 587 -27.05 10.33 -10.59
CA VAL A 587 -25.63 10.25 -10.18
C VAL A 587 -25.28 11.34 -9.16
N ALA A 588 -24.66 10.95 -8.03
CA ALA A 588 -24.16 11.89 -7.03
C ALA A 588 -22.63 11.92 -6.98
N GLY A 589 -22.02 13.01 -7.44
CA GLY A 589 -20.58 13.23 -7.41
C GLY A 589 -20.17 13.99 -6.14
N PHE A 590 -19.28 13.41 -5.34
CA PHE A 590 -18.65 14.09 -4.21
C PHE A 590 -17.19 14.34 -4.54
N SER A 591 -16.90 15.49 -5.14
CA SER A 591 -15.53 15.89 -5.47
C SER A 591 -14.79 16.38 -4.22
N GLN A 592 -13.48 16.24 -4.26
CA GLN A 592 -12.59 17.00 -3.40
C GLN A 592 -12.52 18.47 -3.82
N SER A 593 -11.96 19.28 -2.91
CA SER A 593 -11.57 20.67 -3.14
C SER A 593 -10.08 20.83 -2.81
N ASN A 594 -9.68 21.97 -2.24
CA ASN A 594 -8.41 22.23 -1.59
C ASN A 594 -8.19 21.36 -0.33
N VAL A 595 -7.89 20.08 -0.54
CA VAL A 595 -7.87 19.03 0.49
C VAL A 595 -6.53 18.86 1.23
N GLY A 596 -5.48 19.57 0.82
CA GLY A 596 -4.09 19.24 1.15
C GLY A 596 -3.75 19.19 2.64
N ASP A 597 -4.38 20.03 3.46
CA ASP A 597 -4.18 20.10 4.91
C ASP A 597 -5.44 19.77 5.72
N THR A 598 -6.46 19.19 5.08
CA THR A 598 -7.70 18.78 5.75
C THR A 598 -7.67 17.30 6.14
N SER A 599 -8.32 16.94 7.24
CA SER A 599 -8.46 15.56 7.72
C SER A 599 -9.89 15.26 8.17
N PRO A 600 -10.41 14.04 7.95
CA PRO A 600 -11.70 13.60 8.49
C PRO A 600 -11.64 13.23 9.98
N ASN A 601 -10.45 13.17 10.58
CA ASN A 601 -10.23 12.72 11.94
C ASN A 601 -10.50 13.84 12.97
N THR A 602 -11.77 14.21 13.09
CA THR A 602 -12.23 15.48 13.68
C THR A 602 -12.04 15.63 15.20
N LEU A 603 -11.64 14.58 15.92
CA LEU A 603 -11.31 14.67 17.36
C LEU A 603 -9.85 15.10 17.61
N GLY A 604 -9.10 15.41 16.55
CA GLY A 604 -7.72 15.88 16.63
C GLY A 604 -6.69 14.78 16.75
N ALA A 605 -5.42 15.17 16.87
CA ALA A 605 -4.28 14.26 16.93
C ALA A 605 -3.79 14.05 18.37
N TRP A 606 -3.64 12.78 18.76
CA TRP A 606 -3.33 12.38 20.13
C TRP A 606 -2.27 11.29 20.18
N CYS A 607 -1.58 11.22 21.30
CA CYS A 607 -0.57 10.20 21.57
C CYS A 607 -1.18 8.88 22.02
N GLU A 608 -0.84 7.81 21.29
CA GLU A 608 -1.23 6.42 21.54
C GLU A 608 -0.16 5.63 22.31
N ASP A 609 0.81 6.32 22.91
CA ASP A 609 1.86 5.74 23.76
C ASP A 609 1.41 5.51 25.23
N GLY A 610 0.14 5.76 25.53
CA GLY A 610 -0.45 5.66 26.87
C GLY A 610 -0.44 6.96 27.66
N SER A 611 0.18 8.04 27.17
CA SER A 611 0.15 9.36 27.82
C SER A 611 -1.23 10.00 27.78
N GLY A 612 -1.98 9.79 26.68
CA GLY A 612 -3.26 10.46 26.45
C GLY A 612 -3.13 11.96 26.19
N GLU A 613 -1.93 12.46 25.90
CA GLU A 613 -1.68 13.87 25.57
C GLU A 613 -1.97 14.16 24.10
N GLN A 614 -2.23 15.43 23.78
CA GLN A 614 -2.29 15.87 22.39
C GLN A 614 -0.90 15.83 21.76
N CYS A 615 -0.82 15.51 20.48
CA CYS A 615 0.46 15.55 19.78
C CYS A 615 1.06 16.96 19.82
N ARG A 616 2.39 17.04 19.80
CA ARG A 616 3.08 18.33 19.71
C ARG A 616 2.64 19.11 18.47
N TYR A 617 2.32 20.39 18.66
CA TYR A 617 1.66 21.23 17.66
C TYR A 617 2.50 21.44 16.40
N GLU A 618 3.81 21.65 16.57
CA GLU A 618 4.73 22.08 15.53
C GLU A 618 5.10 20.94 14.57
N ASP A 619 5.15 19.70 15.05
CA ASP A 619 5.71 18.55 14.31
C ASP A 619 4.96 17.22 14.45
N SER A 620 3.83 17.21 15.16
CA SER A 620 2.98 16.04 15.33
C SER A 620 3.73 14.82 15.90
N THR A 621 4.43 15.05 17.01
CA THR A 621 5.16 13.98 17.71
C THR A 621 4.68 13.74 19.14
N CYS A 622 4.95 12.52 19.61
CA CYS A 622 4.75 12.04 20.97
C CYS A 622 6.10 11.54 21.50
N GLY A 623 6.63 12.19 22.53
CA GLY A 623 8.00 11.92 22.99
C GLY A 623 9.06 12.09 21.89
N GLY A 624 8.82 12.97 20.91
CA GLY A 624 9.71 13.20 19.76
C GLY A 624 9.61 12.18 18.63
N LYS A 625 8.59 11.31 18.62
CA LYS A 625 8.33 10.35 17.53
C LYS A 625 6.97 10.59 16.89
N THR A 626 6.87 10.47 15.57
CA THR A 626 5.62 10.60 14.81
C THR A 626 4.73 9.37 14.94
N GLY A 627 5.29 8.16 14.99
CA GLY A 627 4.54 6.90 15.00
C GLY A 627 3.38 6.80 16.01
N PRO A 628 3.55 7.23 17.28
CA PRO A 628 2.46 7.21 18.26
C PRO A 628 1.45 8.36 18.12
N CYS A 629 1.71 9.37 17.28
CA CYS A 629 0.78 10.47 17.05
C CYS A 629 -0.25 10.09 15.98
N ARG A 630 -1.53 10.02 16.36
CA ARG A 630 -2.62 9.61 15.46
C ARG A 630 -3.81 10.56 15.52
N GLY A 631 -4.35 10.91 14.36
CA GLY A 631 -5.65 11.54 14.22
C GLY A 631 -6.76 10.59 14.66
N ARG A 632 -7.76 11.11 15.38
CA ARG A 632 -8.91 10.33 15.85
C ARG A 632 -10.20 10.73 15.14
N GLY A 633 -10.82 9.79 14.43
CA GLY A 633 -12.17 9.95 13.89
C GLY A 633 -13.27 10.04 14.96
N PRO A 634 -14.49 10.46 14.61
CA PRO A 634 -15.62 10.59 15.55
C PRO A 634 -15.91 9.32 16.37
N PHE A 635 -15.62 8.15 15.80
CA PHE A 635 -15.83 6.84 16.40
C PHE A 635 -14.53 6.06 16.62
N PHE A 636 -13.41 6.74 16.91
CA PHE A 636 -12.08 6.11 17.06
C PHE A 636 -11.98 4.97 18.10
N ARG A 637 -12.96 4.84 19.01
CA ARG A 637 -12.99 3.78 20.02
C ARG A 637 -13.58 2.47 19.50
N GLU A 638 -14.26 2.52 18.36
CA GLU A 638 -14.75 1.32 17.70
C GLU A 638 -13.56 0.57 17.11
N ASN A 639 -13.53 -0.74 17.32
CA ASN A 639 -12.48 -1.60 16.79
C ASN A 639 -12.90 -2.11 15.40
N ASP A 640 -12.93 -1.19 14.43
CA ASP A 640 -13.44 -1.41 13.06
C ASP A 640 -12.56 -0.74 11.99
N GLU A 641 -11.29 -0.50 12.33
CA GLU A 641 -10.31 0.16 11.45
C GLU A 641 -10.75 1.56 10.95
N GLY A 642 -11.68 2.21 11.64
CA GLY A 642 -12.22 3.53 11.27
C GLY A 642 -13.51 3.47 10.45
N ALA A 643 -14.10 2.28 10.22
CA ALA A 643 -15.25 2.12 9.34
C ALA A 643 -16.47 2.95 9.78
N LYS A 644 -16.83 2.97 11.07
CA LYS A 644 -17.94 3.78 11.57
C LYS A 644 -17.63 5.28 11.52
N SER A 645 -16.38 5.67 11.72
CA SER A 645 -15.93 7.06 11.51
C SER A 645 -16.07 7.48 10.05
N CYS A 646 -15.66 6.60 9.12
CA CYS A 646 -15.81 6.78 7.68
C CYS A 646 -17.27 6.94 7.28
N PHE A 647 -18.13 6.07 7.79
CA PHE A 647 -19.57 6.17 7.56
C PHE A 647 -20.14 7.49 8.08
N GLU A 648 -19.75 7.93 9.28
CA GLU A 648 -20.23 9.19 9.86
C GLU A 648 -19.83 10.41 9.04
N ILE A 649 -18.56 10.52 8.64
CA ILE A 649 -18.08 11.65 7.83
C ILE A 649 -18.78 11.66 6.46
N GLY A 650 -19.05 10.49 5.88
CA GLY A 650 -19.88 10.38 4.67
C GLY A 650 -21.33 10.78 4.90
N ARG A 651 -21.93 10.37 6.02
CA ARG A 651 -23.30 10.72 6.41
C ARG A 651 -23.48 12.22 6.63
N LEU A 652 -22.50 12.90 7.23
CA LEU A 652 -22.51 14.35 7.42
C LEU A 652 -22.47 15.09 6.07
N GLN A 653 -21.59 14.68 5.16
CA GLN A 653 -21.53 15.22 3.79
C GLN A 653 -22.84 14.99 3.03
N PHE A 654 -23.38 13.78 3.07
CA PHE A 654 -24.68 13.44 2.48
C PHE A 654 -25.81 14.30 3.03
N SER A 655 -25.91 14.43 4.35
CA SER A 655 -26.99 15.15 5.01
C SER A 655 -26.97 16.63 4.63
N ALA A 656 -25.79 17.26 4.63
CA ALA A 656 -25.64 18.65 4.21
C ALA A 656 -25.95 18.84 2.72
N ALA A 657 -25.50 17.93 1.86
CA ALA A 657 -25.83 17.97 0.43
C ALA A 657 -27.34 17.81 0.17
N LYS A 658 -28.02 16.92 0.90
CA LYS A 658 -29.47 16.72 0.77
C LYS A 658 -30.25 17.93 1.27
N GLU A 659 -29.84 18.50 2.40
CA GLU A 659 -30.42 19.74 2.92
C GLU A 659 -30.23 20.90 1.94
N LEU A 660 -29.03 21.07 1.38
CA LEU A 660 -28.75 22.09 0.38
C LEU A 660 -29.58 21.89 -0.89
N TYR A 661 -29.70 20.64 -1.35
CA TYR A 661 -30.55 20.29 -2.49
C TYR A 661 -32.00 20.75 -2.27
N ASP A 662 -32.58 20.48 -1.10
CA ASP A 662 -33.96 20.88 -0.80
C ASP A 662 -34.09 22.41 -0.66
N ARG A 663 -33.09 23.11 -0.09
CA ARG A 663 -33.08 24.58 -0.01
C ARG A 663 -33.04 25.24 -1.40
N MET A 664 -32.32 24.64 -2.35
CA MET A 664 -32.20 25.10 -3.73
C MET A 664 -33.52 25.05 -4.53
N ASP A 665 -34.58 24.42 -4.01
CA ASP A 665 -35.92 24.54 -4.59
C ASP A 665 -36.52 25.93 -4.39
N THR A 666 -36.09 26.66 -3.36
CA THR A 666 -36.63 27.98 -3.01
C THR A 666 -35.71 29.14 -3.40
N ASP A 667 -34.39 28.97 -3.27
CA ASP A 667 -33.41 30.04 -3.50
C ASP A 667 -32.12 29.53 -4.19
N PRO A 668 -32.19 29.04 -5.44
CA PRO A 668 -31.01 28.61 -6.17
C PRO A 668 -30.30 29.78 -6.87
N ILE A 669 -28.97 29.77 -6.89
CA ILE A 669 -28.21 30.57 -7.85
C ILE A 669 -28.29 29.86 -9.20
N ARG A 670 -29.06 30.39 -10.14
CA ARG A 670 -29.19 29.79 -11.48
C ARG A 670 -27.96 30.13 -12.32
N ILE A 671 -27.35 29.11 -12.92
CA ILE A 671 -26.25 29.31 -13.85
C ILE A 671 -26.81 29.74 -15.20
N ARG A 672 -26.33 30.88 -15.72
CA ARG A 672 -26.83 31.56 -16.95
C ARG A 672 -25.68 31.77 -17.94
N GLY A 673 -25.98 32.08 -19.19
CA GLY A 673 -24.96 32.18 -20.25
C GLY A 673 -24.76 30.82 -20.93
N SER A 674 -25.81 30.29 -21.57
CA SER A 674 -25.74 28.96 -22.20
C SER A 674 -24.69 28.85 -23.31
N SER A 675 -24.32 29.98 -23.92
CA SER A 675 -23.23 30.10 -24.89
C SER A 675 -21.82 30.14 -24.29
N ASP A 676 -21.71 30.25 -22.97
CA ASP A 676 -20.45 30.45 -22.25
C ASP A 676 -19.95 29.13 -21.62
N VAL A 677 -19.93 28.07 -22.42
CA VAL A 677 -19.26 26.80 -22.07
C VAL A 677 -17.90 26.77 -22.74
N ALA A 678 -16.84 26.81 -21.95
CA ALA A 678 -15.47 26.86 -22.47
C ALA A 678 -14.50 26.11 -21.57
N SER A 679 -13.37 25.70 -22.13
CA SER A 679 -12.27 25.13 -21.38
C SER A 679 -10.93 25.47 -22.02
N PHE A 680 -9.89 25.47 -21.22
CA PHE A 680 -8.52 25.40 -21.73
C PHE A 680 -7.74 24.34 -20.97
N HIS A 681 -6.67 23.87 -21.60
CA HIS A 681 -5.65 23.03 -20.97
C HIS A 681 -4.30 23.33 -21.61
N VAL A 682 -3.26 23.31 -20.79
CA VAL A 682 -1.88 23.25 -21.25
C VAL A 682 -1.07 22.33 -20.34
N TYR A 683 -0.07 21.69 -20.91
CA TYR A 683 1.04 21.13 -20.15
C TYR A 683 2.08 22.21 -19.88
N HIS A 684 2.59 22.26 -18.65
CA HIS A 684 3.67 23.18 -18.32
C HIS A 684 4.78 22.47 -17.55
N ASN A 685 6.03 22.71 -17.94
CA ASN A 685 7.19 22.23 -17.20
C ASN A 685 7.50 23.23 -16.07
N LEU A 686 7.34 22.81 -14.82
CA LEU A 686 7.64 23.62 -13.64
C LEU A 686 9.09 23.48 -13.17
N SER A 687 9.94 22.71 -13.83
CA SER A 687 11.37 22.70 -13.52
C SER A 687 12.05 23.94 -14.08
N GLY A 688 12.44 24.87 -13.21
CA GLY A 688 13.14 26.10 -13.59
C GLY A 688 12.28 27.14 -14.30
N TYR A 689 10.96 27.19 -14.05
CA TYR A 689 10.07 28.15 -14.69
C TYR A 689 10.15 29.51 -13.99
N SER A 690 10.56 30.54 -14.73
CA SER A 690 10.63 31.94 -14.26
C SER A 690 9.43 32.75 -14.72
N PHE A 691 8.82 33.51 -13.82
CA PHE A 691 7.59 34.26 -14.08
C PHE A 691 7.45 35.45 -13.13
N GLU A 692 6.58 36.40 -13.47
CA GLU A 692 6.19 37.48 -12.56
C GLU A 692 5.08 37.01 -11.62
N SER A 693 5.31 37.14 -10.32
CA SER A 693 4.39 36.76 -9.25
C SER A 693 3.02 37.45 -9.42
N PRO A 694 1.91 36.69 -9.40
CA PRO A 694 0.58 37.27 -9.49
C PRO A 694 0.15 37.97 -8.19
N PHE A 695 0.95 37.86 -7.11
CA PHE A 695 0.61 38.40 -5.80
C PHE A 695 1.34 39.70 -5.46
N ASP A 696 2.56 39.88 -5.96
CA ASP A 696 3.46 40.98 -5.55
C ASP A 696 4.47 41.43 -6.61
N SER A 697 4.29 41.05 -7.88
CA SER A 697 5.13 41.45 -9.03
C SER A 697 6.63 41.14 -8.91
N ARG A 698 7.06 40.31 -7.94
CA ARG A 698 8.43 39.78 -7.91
C ARG A 698 8.65 38.81 -9.06
N ILE A 699 9.85 38.81 -9.67
CA ILE A 699 10.23 37.73 -10.57
C ILE A 699 10.62 36.51 -9.73
N LEU A 700 9.83 35.45 -9.83
CA LEU A 700 10.01 34.20 -9.10
C LEU A 700 10.48 33.10 -10.05
N THR A 701 11.00 32.00 -9.49
CA THR A 701 11.40 30.83 -10.28
C THR A 701 11.09 29.56 -9.50
N THR A 702 10.43 28.59 -10.14
CA THR A 702 10.18 27.26 -9.55
C THR A 702 11.40 26.34 -9.69
N CYS A 703 11.41 25.28 -8.90
CA CYS A 703 12.50 24.31 -8.84
C CYS A 703 12.15 23.00 -9.56
N SER A 704 13.18 22.20 -9.88
CA SER A 704 12.97 20.79 -10.23
C SER A 704 12.33 20.06 -9.04
N ALA A 705 11.46 19.07 -9.29
CA ALA A 705 10.73 18.38 -8.22
C ALA A 705 11.66 17.79 -7.14
N ALA A 706 11.37 18.07 -5.87
CA ALA A 706 12.09 17.47 -4.75
C ALA A 706 11.20 17.30 -3.51
N LEU A 707 11.47 16.25 -2.75
CA LEU A 707 10.79 15.94 -1.48
C LEU A 707 11.72 16.17 -0.30
N GLY A 708 11.19 16.82 0.74
CA GLY A 708 11.90 17.15 1.96
C GLY A 708 11.98 15.99 2.95
N PHE A 709 12.75 16.14 4.03
CA PHE A 709 12.76 15.15 5.13
C PHE A 709 11.37 14.93 5.74
N SER A 710 10.59 15.99 5.89
CA SER A 710 9.25 15.94 6.49
C SER A 710 8.22 15.17 5.64
N PHE A 711 8.47 14.93 4.35
CA PHE A 711 7.67 13.99 3.56
C PHE A 711 7.71 12.58 4.15
N ALA A 712 8.88 12.12 4.63
CA ALA A 712 8.99 10.80 5.25
C ALA A 712 8.43 10.74 6.68
N GLY A 713 8.11 11.90 7.28
CA GLY A 713 7.43 12.01 8.57
C GLY A 713 5.95 11.63 8.53
N GLY A 714 5.34 11.56 7.34
CA GLY A 714 3.91 11.31 7.16
C GLY A 714 3.04 12.38 7.84
N THR A 715 1.76 12.08 8.02
CA THR A 715 0.79 12.97 8.69
C THR A 715 0.23 12.33 9.94
N THR A 716 -0.64 13.03 10.66
CA THR A 716 -1.40 12.44 11.77
C THR A 716 -2.40 11.38 11.30
N ASP A 717 -2.84 11.42 10.04
CA ASP A 717 -3.75 10.41 9.45
C ASP A 717 -2.99 9.13 9.07
N GLY A 718 -1.70 9.24 8.76
CA GLY A 718 -0.81 8.15 8.39
C GLY A 718 0.64 8.52 8.71
N PRO A 719 1.11 8.26 9.94
CA PRO A 719 2.43 8.70 10.36
C PRO A 719 3.53 7.92 9.66
N GLY A 720 4.64 8.63 9.44
CA GLY A 720 5.87 8.08 8.89
C GLY A 720 6.54 7.06 9.80
N LYS A 721 7.62 6.45 9.30
CA LYS A 721 8.44 5.48 10.02
C LYS A 721 9.79 6.10 10.43
N PHE A 722 10.54 5.40 11.27
CA PHE A 722 11.89 5.79 11.72
C PHE A 722 11.95 7.07 12.56
N ASP A 723 12.96 7.90 12.33
CA ASP A 723 13.31 9.12 13.08
C ASP A 723 12.88 10.41 12.36
N PHE A 724 12.08 10.31 11.29
CA PHE A 724 11.53 11.45 10.58
C PHE A 724 10.39 12.11 11.36
N THR A 725 10.39 13.43 11.38
CA THR A 725 9.33 14.26 11.96
C THR A 725 8.80 15.23 10.92
N GLN A 726 7.61 15.79 11.15
CA GLN A 726 7.21 16.98 10.41
C GLN A 726 8.04 18.17 10.93
N ASN A 727 8.31 19.19 10.11
CA ASN A 727 9.19 20.34 10.43
C ASN A 727 10.70 20.05 10.32
N VAL A 728 11.49 21.09 10.01
CA VAL A 728 12.92 21.10 9.61
C VAL A 728 13.94 20.90 10.75
N SER A 729 13.50 20.57 11.95
CA SER A 729 14.38 20.41 13.13
C SER A 729 14.29 19.03 13.77
N GLY A 730 13.97 18.01 12.98
CA GLY A 730 13.84 16.64 13.44
C GLY A 730 15.17 15.92 13.70
N PRO A 731 15.13 14.74 14.32
CA PRO A 731 16.32 13.90 14.50
C PRO A 731 16.92 13.42 13.16
N ALA A 732 16.09 13.18 12.14
CA ALA A 732 16.53 12.65 10.85
C ALA A 732 17.45 13.60 10.07
N GLU A 733 17.22 14.90 10.17
CA GLU A 733 18.00 15.99 9.56
C GLU A 733 19.44 16.02 10.10
N SER A 734 19.65 15.52 11.32
CA SER A 734 20.97 15.38 11.94
C SER A 734 21.63 14.01 11.71
N ASN A 735 20.92 13.06 11.08
CA ASN A 735 21.36 11.67 10.94
C ASN A 735 22.14 11.45 9.63
N PRO A 736 23.46 11.18 9.68
CA PRO A 736 24.30 11.04 8.48
C PRO A 736 23.89 9.86 7.58
N LEU A 737 23.16 8.86 8.11
CA LEU A 737 22.69 7.71 7.32
C LEU A 737 21.79 8.14 6.16
N TRP A 738 20.87 9.09 6.40
CA TRP A 738 19.93 9.55 5.38
C TRP A 738 20.62 10.32 4.26
N TYR A 739 21.66 11.08 4.58
CA TYR A 739 22.49 11.77 3.59
C TYR A 739 23.30 10.80 2.73
N VAL A 740 23.81 9.71 3.32
CA VAL A 740 24.49 8.64 2.56
C VAL A 740 23.49 7.90 1.67
N ALA A 741 22.31 7.58 2.17
CA ALA A 741 21.24 6.92 1.40
C ALA A 741 20.76 7.80 0.24
N ARG A 742 20.53 9.10 0.49
CA ARG A 742 20.25 10.10 -0.54
C ARG A 742 21.34 10.13 -1.59
N GLY A 743 22.61 10.22 -1.16
CA GLY A 743 23.74 10.31 -2.07
C GLY A 743 24.00 9.05 -2.90
N PHE A 744 23.51 7.89 -2.46
CA PHE A 744 23.49 6.66 -3.26
C PHE A 744 22.44 6.70 -4.38
N LEU A 745 21.30 7.37 -4.15
CA LEU A 745 20.25 7.55 -5.16
C LEU A 745 20.59 8.69 -6.12
N HIS A 746 20.60 9.92 -5.62
CA HIS A 746 20.95 11.12 -6.35
C HIS A 746 21.24 12.26 -5.36
N ASN A 747 22.43 12.85 -5.44
CA ASN A 747 22.77 14.00 -4.60
C ASN A 747 22.26 15.30 -5.23
N PRO A 748 21.46 16.11 -4.51
CA PRO A 748 21.00 17.39 -5.03
C PRO A 748 22.16 18.37 -5.24
N SER A 749 22.12 19.13 -6.33
CA SER A 749 23.08 20.20 -6.62
C SER A 749 22.93 21.38 -5.64
N GLU A 750 23.95 22.24 -5.55
CA GLU A 750 23.86 23.44 -4.71
C GLU A 750 22.77 24.40 -5.21
N GLU A 751 22.59 24.51 -6.53
CA GLU A 751 21.52 25.29 -7.15
C GLU A 751 20.13 24.77 -6.75
N GLN A 752 19.95 23.45 -6.77
CA GLN A 752 18.69 22.80 -6.39
C GLN A 752 18.39 22.98 -4.90
N LYS A 753 19.40 22.86 -4.03
CA LYS A 753 19.26 23.15 -2.59
C LYS A 753 18.89 24.61 -2.34
N ALA A 754 19.55 25.55 -3.04
CA ALA A 754 19.27 26.97 -2.92
C ALA A 754 17.86 27.31 -3.39
N CYS A 755 17.41 26.73 -4.51
CA CYS A 755 16.07 26.92 -5.04
C CYS A 755 14.99 26.39 -4.08
N GLN A 756 15.19 25.18 -3.54
CA GLN A 756 14.21 24.52 -2.66
C GLN A 756 14.20 25.07 -1.23
N ALA A 757 15.17 25.90 -0.83
CA ALA A 757 15.28 26.43 0.52
C ALA A 757 13.95 27.06 1.01
N PRO A 758 13.56 26.87 2.29
CA PRO A 758 14.30 26.21 3.37
C PRO A 758 14.17 24.67 3.41
N LYS A 759 13.54 24.02 2.42
CA LYS A 759 13.40 22.56 2.40
C LYS A 759 14.76 21.88 2.36
N GLU A 760 15.03 21.06 3.36
CA GLU A 760 16.13 20.09 3.29
C GLU A 760 15.71 18.91 2.43
N ILE A 761 16.36 18.75 1.27
CA ILE A 761 16.00 17.72 0.29
C ILE A 761 16.40 16.33 0.79
N LEU A 762 15.40 15.46 0.94
CA LEU A 762 15.58 14.02 1.16
C LEU A 762 15.70 13.27 -0.17
N LEU A 763 14.82 13.57 -1.13
CA LEU A 763 14.79 12.93 -2.45
C LEU A 763 14.76 13.99 -3.56
N ASP A 764 15.80 14.02 -4.39
CA ASP A 764 15.91 14.93 -5.55
C ASP A 764 15.30 14.29 -6.81
N VAL A 765 14.00 14.04 -6.77
CA VAL A 765 13.28 13.14 -7.71
C VAL A 765 13.06 13.71 -9.10
N GLY A 766 13.00 15.03 -9.26
CA GLY A 766 12.79 15.70 -10.54
C GLY A 766 13.98 15.61 -11.49
N SER A 767 15.16 15.26 -10.97
CA SER A 767 16.39 15.07 -11.74
C SER A 767 16.64 13.59 -12.08
N VAL A 768 15.83 12.67 -11.55
CA VAL A 768 16.02 11.21 -11.70
C VAL A 768 15.07 10.65 -12.75
N MET A 769 15.66 10.22 -13.88
CA MET A 769 14.92 9.72 -15.05
C MET A 769 15.04 8.21 -15.27
N GLU A 770 15.84 7.52 -14.46
CA GLU A 770 16.09 6.07 -14.58
C GLU A 770 15.44 5.29 -13.43
N PRO A 771 14.84 4.10 -13.69
CA PRO A 771 14.60 3.47 -15.01
C PRO A 771 13.56 4.19 -15.88
N TYR A 772 12.78 5.09 -15.28
CA TYR A 772 11.88 6.07 -15.92
C TYR A 772 11.62 7.16 -14.85
N PRO A 773 11.01 8.31 -15.22
CA PRO A 773 10.87 9.44 -14.31
C PRO A 773 10.16 9.09 -12.99
N TRP A 774 10.68 9.61 -11.88
CA TRP A 774 10.19 9.30 -10.54
C TRP A 774 8.96 10.12 -10.15
N THR A 775 8.86 11.35 -10.64
CA THR A 775 7.74 12.30 -10.40
C THR A 775 7.52 13.18 -11.63
N PRO A 776 6.34 13.82 -11.77
CA PRO A 776 6.13 14.80 -12.83
C PRO A 776 6.92 16.09 -12.59
N ASN A 777 7.63 16.58 -13.61
CA ASN A 777 7.98 18.01 -13.75
C ASN A 777 7.01 18.74 -14.68
N ILE A 778 6.32 18.00 -15.54
CA ILE A 778 5.31 18.49 -16.46
C ILE A 778 3.95 18.29 -15.77
N VAL A 779 3.21 19.37 -15.56
CA VAL A 779 1.90 19.36 -14.90
C VAL A 779 0.81 19.91 -15.81
N ASP A 780 -0.43 19.53 -15.52
CA ASP A 780 -1.61 20.03 -16.19
C ASP A 780 -2.06 21.37 -15.58
N ILE A 781 -2.33 22.36 -16.42
CA ILE A 781 -3.06 23.59 -16.05
C ILE A 781 -4.37 23.59 -16.82
N GLN A 782 -5.50 23.52 -16.12
CA GLN A 782 -6.82 23.41 -16.75
C GLN A 782 -7.88 24.14 -15.92
N VAL A 783 -8.76 24.85 -16.61
CA VAL A 783 -9.95 25.48 -16.03
C VAL A 783 -11.13 25.29 -16.97
N PHE A 784 -12.30 25.00 -16.40
CA PHE A 784 -13.58 24.96 -17.11
C PHE A 784 -14.43 26.17 -16.74
N ARG A 785 -15.21 26.67 -17.71
CA ARG A 785 -16.22 27.71 -17.54
C ARG A 785 -17.58 27.18 -17.99
N VAL A 786 -18.60 27.44 -17.19
CA VAL A 786 -20.01 27.36 -17.57
C VAL A 786 -20.74 28.57 -17.00
N GLY A 787 -21.12 29.50 -17.87
CA GLY A 787 -21.76 30.74 -17.42
C GLY A 787 -20.84 31.56 -16.52
N GLN A 788 -21.31 31.85 -15.29
CA GLN A 788 -20.52 32.50 -14.25
C GLN A 788 -19.70 31.55 -13.36
N LEU A 789 -19.79 30.23 -13.55
CA LEU A 789 -19.05 29.24 -12.77
C LEU A 789 -17.73 28.87 -13.45
N LEU A 790 -16.64 28.92 -12.68
CA LEU A 790 -15.29 28.51 -13.04
C LEU A 790 -14.85 27.33 -12.16
N ILE A 791 -14.32 26.28 -12.77
CA ILE A 791 -13.82 25.08 -12.09
C ILE A 791 -12.32 24.98 -12.34
N ILE A 792 -11.52 25.23 -11.30
CA ILE A 792 -10.07 25.03 -11.33
C ILE A 792 -9.79 23.53 -11.19
N VAL A 793 -9.02 22.96 -12.13
CA VAL A 793 -8.62 21.55 -12.09
C VAL A 793 -7.14 21.47 -11.72
N SER A 794 -6.85 21.07 -10.48
CA SER A 794 -5.49 21.09 -9.93
C SER A 794 -4.86 19.70 -9.86
N ALA A 795 -3.64 19.57 -10.41
CA ALA A 795 -2.79 18.39 -10.30
C ALA A 795 -2.28 18.10 -8.88
N SER A 796 -2.19 19.14 -8.06
CA SER A 796 -1.68 19.05 -6.68
C SER A 796 -2.81 19.20 -5.66
N GLU A 797 -2.62 18.58 -4.50
CA GLU A 797 -3.42 18.75 -3.30
C GLU A 797 -3.16 20.14 -2.68
N ALA A 798 -4.01 21.10 -3.03
CA ALA A 798 -3.90 22.46 -2.48
C ALA A 798 -4.31 22.48 -1.01
N THR A 799 -3.48 23.10 -0.16
CA THR A 799 -3.85 23.44 1.21
C THR A 799 -5.00 24.44 1.23
N THR A 800 -5.60 24.62 2.41
CA THR A 800 -6.73 25.52 2.61
C THR A 800 -6.42 26.93 2.08
N MET A 801 -5.31 27.54 2.51
CA MET A 801 -4.99 28.92 2.09
C MET A 801 -4.50 28.99 0.63
N SER A 802 -3.79 27.98 0.13
CA SER A 802 -3.48 27.87 -1.29
C SER A 802 -4.72 27.91 -2.16
N GLY A 803 -5.74 27.12 -1.80
CA GLY A 803 -7.00 27.09 -2.52
C GLY A 803 -7.77 28.41 -2.44
N ARG A 804 -7.75 29.09 -1.28
CA ARG A 804 -8.39 30.41 -1.10
C ARG A 804 -7.74 31.48 -1.99
N ARG A 805 -6.41 31.61 -1.96
CA ARG A 805 -5.65 32.55 -2.79
C ARG A 805 -5.87 32.29 -4.29
N TRP A 806 -5.89 31.02 -4.70
CA TRP A 806 -6.12 30.66 -6.10
C TRP A 806 -7.54 30.98 -6.57
N LYS A 807 -8.57 30.57 -5.80
CA LYS A 807 -9.98 30.88 -6.10
C LYS A 807 -10.21 32.40 -6.17
N GLU A 808 -9.66 33.16 -5.21
CA GLU A 808 -9.78 34.61 -5.17
C GLU A 808 -9.10 35.30 -6.36
N ALA A 809 -7.90 34.87 -6.73
CA ALA A 809 -7.19 35.43 -7.89
C ALA A 809 -7.97 35.21 -9.19
N VAL A 810 -8.53 34.01 -9.39
CA VAL A 810 -9.36 33.69 -10.56
C VAL A 810 -10.66 34.50 -10.55
N ALA A 811 -11.35 34.59 -9.41
CA ALA A 811 -12.57 35.37 -9.27
C ALA A 811 -12.35 36.84 -9.68
N ARG A 812 -11.36 37.50 -9.08
CA ARG A 812 -11.04 38.91 -9.39
C ARG A 812 -10.68 39.11 -10.86
N SER A 813 -9.84 38.24 -11.41
CA SER A 813 -9.45 38.38 -12.82
C SER A 813 -10.59 38.07 -13.79
N ALA A 814 -11.54 37.23 -13.42
CA ALA A 814 -12.68 36.89 -14.27
C ALA A 814 -13.66 38.05 -14.46
N GLU A 815 -13.79 38.95 -13.47
CA GLU A 815 -14.57 40.19 -13.61
C GLU A 815 -14.04 41.04 -14.78
N ASP A 816 -12.73 41.27 -14.81
CA ASP A 816 -12.09 42.13 -15.82
C ASP A 816 -11.93 41.43 -17.19
N VAL A 817 -11.48 40.18 -17.18
CA VAL A 817 -11.06 39.45 -18.40
C VAL A 817 -12.24 38.76 -19.08
N LEU A 818 -13.19 38.24 -18.30
CA LEU A 818 -14.32 37.46 -18.80
C LEU A 818 -15.65 38.21 -18.70
N SER A 819 -15.66 39.42 -18.12
CA SER A 819 -16.85 40.24 -17.89
C SER A 819 -17.93 39.52 -17.06
N ILE A 820 -17.50 38.69 -16.10
CA ILE A 820 -18.40 37.95 -15.19
C ILE A 820 -18.63 38.81 -13.95
N ALA A 821 -19.85 39.32 -13.74
CA ALA A 821 -20.14 40.24 -12.64
C ALA A 821 -20.04 39.62 -11.23
N ASP A 822 -20.40 38.34 -11.08
CA ASP A 822 -20.37 37.60 -9.82
C ASP A 822 -19.79 36.19 -10.06
N PRO A 823 -18.46 36.06 -10.23
CA PRO A 823 -17.84 34.78 -10.57
C PRO A 823 -17.89 33.80 -9.42
N LEU A 824 -18.44 32.61 -9.69
CA LEU A 824 -18.40 31.47 -8.79
C LEU A 824 -17.16 30.65 -9.11
N VAL A 825 -16.29 30.41 -8.12
CA VAL A 825 -15.05 29.64 -8.35
C VAL A 825 -14.96 28.47 -7.40
N VAL A 826 -14.89 27.27 -7.97
CA VAL A 826 -14.62 26.02 -7.24
C VAL A 826 -13.29 25.42 -7.71
N LEU A 827 -12.72 24.56 -6.88
CA LEU A 827 -11.46 23.88 -7.17
C LEU A 827 -11.67 22.38 -7.00
N GLY A 828 -11.19 21.57 -7.95
CA GLY A 828 -11.17 20.11 -7.90
C GLY A 828 -9.74 19.59 -7.90
N ALA A 829 -9.36 18.80 -6.90
CA ALA A 829 -8.00 18.29 -6.72
C ALA A 829 -7.97 16.98 -5.91
N PRO A 830 -6.97 16.09 -6.08
CA PRO A 830 -5.95 16.09 -7.12
C PRO A 830 -6.46 15.47 -8.44
N ALA A 831 -6.13 16.10 -9.55
CA ALA A 831 -6.71 15.82 -10.86
C ALA A 831 -5.68 15.69 -11.99
N ASN A 832 -6.01 14.92 -13.02
CA ASN A 832 -5.23 14.71 -14.25
C ASN A 832 -3.86 14.05 -14.08
N SER A 833 -2.94 14.68 -13.36
CA SER A 833 -1.63 14.15 -12.98
C SER A 833 -1.43 14.35 -11.49
N TYR A 834 -0.90 13.36 -10.78
CA TYR A 834 -0.65 13.50 -9.36
C TYR A 834 0.69 14.19 -9.07
N ALA A 835 0.64 15.46 -8.67
CA ALA A 835 1.82 16.30 -8.39
C ALA A 835 1.96 16.65 -6.90
N HIS A 836 1.62 15.70 -6.01
CA HIS A 836 1.70 15.84 -4.54
C HIS A 836 0.97 17.11 -4.04
N TYR A 837 1.63 17.94 -3.24
CA TYR A 837 1.01 19.05 -2.50
C TYR A 837 1.35 20.41 -3.11
N ILE A 838 0.53 21.40 -2.78
CA ILE A 838 0.81 22.81 -3.05
C ILE A 838 0.41 23.64 -1.82
N THR A 839 1.41 24.29 -1.23
CA THR A 839 1.28 25.18 -0.06
C THR A 839 1.53 26.64 -0.43
N THR A 840 1.15 27.56 0.45
CA THR A 840 1.62 28.96 0.38
C THR A 840 3.13 29.05 0.65
N GLU A 841 3.77 30.19 0.36
CA GLU A 841 5.20 30.41 0.70
C GLU A 841 5.41 30.33 2.23
N GLU A 842 4.44 30.82 2.98
CA GLU A 842 4.41 30.86 4.43
C GLU A 842 4.29 29.45 5.03
N GLU A 843 3.31 28.67 4.56
CA GLU A 843 3.15 27.27 4.95
C GLU A 843 4.35 26.41 4.52
N TYR A 844 4.91 26.67 3.33
CA TYR A 844 6.11 26.01 2.83
C TYR A 844 7.29 26.20 3.78
N SER A 845 7.45 27.40 4.33
CA SER A 845 8.56 27.73 5.23
C SER A 845 8.54 26.91 6.54
N ALA A 846 7.36 26.50 7.00
CA ALA A 846 7.20 25.67 8.19
C ALA A 846 7.65 24.21 7.97
N GLN A 847 7.75 23.77 6.70
CA GLN A 847 8.17 22.43 6.31
C GLN A 847 7.47 21.30 7.09
N ARG A 848 6.15 21.42 7.30
CA ARG A 848 5.33 20.25 7.66
C ARG A 848 5.21 19.29 6.49
N TYR A 849 4.46 18.20 6.63
CA TYR A 849 4.35 17.18 5.58
C TYR A 849 4.00 17.77 4.20
N GLU A 850 3.01 18.67 4.14
CA GLU A 850 2.56 19.31 2.91
C GLU A 850 3.65 20.21 2.29
N GLY A 851 4.36 20.99 3.13
CA GLY A 851 5.48 21.84 2.69
C GLY A 851 6.69 21.03 2.20
N GLY A 852 7.00 19.93 2.89
CA GLY A 852 8.01 18.95 2.47
C GLY A 852 7.65 18.23 1.18
N SER A 853 6.35 18.15 0.86
CA SER A 853 5.79 17.46 -0.31
C SER A 853 5.40 18.40 -1.46
N THR A 854 5.63 19.72 -1.31
CA THR A 854 5.40 20.70 -2.38
C THR A 854 6.56 20.66 -3.37
N LEU A 855 6.41 19.93 -4.47
CA LEU A 855 7.53 19.47 -5.31
C LEU A 855 8.41 20.59 -5.85
N TYR A 856 7.82 21.68 -6.35
CA TYR A 856 8.52 22.66 -7.19
C TYR A 856 9.03 23.88 -6.40
N GLY A 857 9.21 23.74 -5.09
CA GLY A 857 9.76 24.77 -4.22
C GLY A 857 8.72 25.76 -3.67
N PRO A 858 9.16 26.83 -2.98
CA PRO A 858 8.28 27.77 -2.29
C PRO A 858 7.29 28.49 -3.23
N HIS A 859 7.70 28.73 -4.47
CA HIS A 859 6.93 29.50 -5.45
C HIS A 859 5.91 28.67 -6.25
N THR A 860 5.64 27.43 -5.82
CA THR A 860 4.74 26.52 -6.55
C THR A 860 3.33 27.11 -6.70
N LEU A 861 2.72 27.61 -5.62
CA LEU A 861 1.40 28.25 -5.68
C LEU A 861 1.35 29.42 -6.66
N ALA A 862 2.34 30.32 -6.56
CA ALA A 862 2.42 31.48 -7.44
C ALA A 862 2.52 31.08 -8.92
N ALA A 863 3.23 30.00 -9.24
CA ALA A 863 3.34 29.51 -10.62
C ALA A 863 2.01 28.98 -11.16
N TYR A 864 1.29 28.16 -10.37
CA TYR A 864 -0.02 27.65 -10.76
C TYR A 864 -1.05 28.78 -10.97
N VAL A 865 -1.08 29.76 -10.06
CA VAL A 865 -1.97 30.93 -10.20
C VAL A 865 -1.58 31.76 -11.41
N ASN A 866 -0.29 32.07 -11.61
CA ASN A 866 0.19 32.83 -12.75
C ASN A 866 -0.19 32.18 -14.09
N LEU A 867 0.04 30.88 -14.23
CA LEU A 867 -0.33 30.13 -15.44
C LEU A 867 -1.85 30.14 -15.64
N THR A 868 -2.62 29.94 -14.57
CA THR A 868 -4.09 29.99 -14.65
C THR A 868 -4.58 31.34 -15.16
N LEU A 869 -4.06 32.44 -14.61
CA LEU A 869 -4.43 33.80 -15.03
C LEU A 869 -3.96 34.13 -16.45
N THR A 870 -2.79 33.62 -16.85
CA THR A 870 -2.25 33.79 -18.21
C THR A 870 -3.18 33.20 -19.28
N TYR A 871 -3.78 32.05 -19.01
CA TYR A 871 -4.67 31.37 -19.95
C TYR A 871 -6.17 31.64 -19.70
N LEU A 872 -6.52 32.38 -18.65
CA LEU A 872 -7.91 32.74 -18.36
C LEU A 872 -8.65 33.42 -19.53
N PRO A 873 -8.03 34.33 -20.33
CA PRO A 873 -8.69 34.94 -21.49
C PRO A 873 -9.20 33.97 -22.55
N TYR A 874 -8.69 32.73 -22.59
CA TYR A 874 -9.17 31.71 -23.53
C TYR A 874 -10.51 31.09 -23.14
N LEU A 875 -11.08 31.46 -21.99
CA LEU A 875 -12.44 31.14 -21.59
C LEU A 875 -13.45 32.23 -22.00
N ALA A 876 -13.00 33.28 -22.71
CA ALA A 876 -13.87 34.35 -23.20
C ALA A 876 -14.69 33.89 -24.42
N ASP A 877 -15.52 34.78 -24.96
CA ASP A 877 -16.27 34.50 -26.18
C ASP A 877 -15.34 34.37 -27.41
N ALA A 878 -15.83 33.76 -28.48
CA ALA A 878 -15.05 33.49 -29.68
C ALA A 878 -14.45 34.76 -30.34
N SER A 879 -15.09 35.93 -30.22
CA SER A 879 -14.57 37.17 -30.77
C SER A 879 -13.35 37.67 -29.99
N SER A 880 -13.41 37.58 -28.66
CA SER A 880 -12.29 37.86 -27.77
C SER A 880 -11.12 36.91 -28.03
N ILE A 881 -11.40 35.60 -28.13
CA ILE A 881 -10.38 34.57 -28.42
C ILE A 881 -9.72 34.77 -29.78
N SER A 882 -10.46 35.22 -30.80
CA SER A 882 -9.91 35.41 -32.16
C SER A 882 -8.77 36.43 -32.23
N SER A 883 -8.67 37.31 -31.23
CA SER A 883 -7.58 38.29 -31.10
C SER A 883 -6.34 37.75 -30.37
N LEU A 884 -6.46 36.59 -29.71
CA LEU A 884 -5.40 35.95 -28.96
C LEU A 884 -4.56 35.02 -29.86
N PRO A 885 -3.27 34.83 -29.55
CA PRO A 885 -2.49 33.79 -30.22
C PRO A 885 -3.09 32.40 -29.92
N PRO A 886 -2.90 31.38 -30.76
CA PRO A 886 -3.30 30.02 -30.42
C PRO A 886 -2.58 29.53 -29.15
N ILE A 887 -3.30 28.78 -28.30
CA ILE A 887 -2.70 28.14 -27.13
C ILE A 887 -1.64 27.13 -27.61
N SER A 888 -0.43 27.24 -27.06
CA SER A 888 0.58 26.19 -27.20
C SER A 888 0.28 25.06 -26.23
N PRO A 889 0.14 23.79 -26.67
CA PRO A 889 -0.14 22.66 -25.78
C PRO A 889 0.92 22.42 -24.71
N GLY A 890 2.13 22.96 -24.89
CA GLY A 890 3.27 22.73 -24.02
C GLY A 890 3.93 21.36 -24.22
N PRO A 891 4.89 20.97 -23.36
CA PRO A 891 5.59 19.70 -23.48
C PRO A 891 4.71 18.54 -23.05
N SER A 892 4.62 17.47 -23.85
CA SER A 892 3.86 16.28 -23.47
C SER A 892 4.53 15.53 -22.30
N PRO A 893 3.77 15.10 -21.27
CA PRO A 893 4.31 14.28 -20.20
C PRO A 893 4.60 12.84 -20.68
N PRO A 894 5.59 12.15 -20.09
CA PRO A 894 5.88 10.76 -20.42
C PRO A 894 4.77 9.81 -19.92
N VAL A 895 4.43 8.81 -20.73
CA VAL A 895 3.51 7.72 -20.37
C VAL A 895 4.30 6.42 -20.22
N ASN A 896 4.42 5.92 -18.99
CA ASN A 896 5.33 4.83 -18.64
C ASN A 896 4.65 3.46 -18.52
N THR A 897 3.37 3.32 -18.85
CA THR A 897 2.59 2.07 -18.66
C THR A 897 3.26 0.84 -19.30
N ASN A 898 3.92 1.02 -20.45
CA ASN A 898 4.58 -0.05 -21.20
C ASN A 898 6.01 -0.38 -20.70
N VAL A 899 6.63 0.49 -19.90
CA VAL A 899 7.99 0.32 -19.37
C VAL A 899 8.01 0.16 -17.85
N SER A 900 6.85 0.29 -17.20
CA SER A 900 6.70 0.20 -15.75
C SER A 900 7.11 -1.17 -15.23
N LEU A 901 7.81 -1.18 -14.10
CA LEU A 901 8.24 -2.40 -13.44
C LEU A 901 7.08 -3.00 -12.66
N SER A 902 7.00 -4.33 -12.58
CA SER A 902 6.00 -5.02 -11.77
C SER A 902 6.61 -6.19 -11.02
N PHE A 903 6.51 -6.16 -9.69
CA PHE A 903 6.90 -7.25 -8.80
C PHE A 903 5.67 -7.94 -8.19
N ILE A 904 4.49 -7.63 -8.73
CA ILE A 904 3.21 -8.16 -8.29
C ILE A 904 3.02 -9.54 -8.94
N ARG A 905 2.87 -10.58 -8.10
CA ARG A 905 2.68 -11.93 -8.61
C ARG A 905 1.31 -12.07 -9.26
N SER A 906 1.28 -12.73 -10.42
CA SER A 906 0.02 -13.16 -11.04
C SER A 906 -0.61 -14.31 -10.25
N VAL A 907 -1.92 -14.52 -10.40
CA VAL A 907 -2.59 -15.72 -9.88
C VAL A 907 -2.07 -16.93 -10.66
N VAL A 908 -1.47 -17.91 -10.00
CA VAL A 908 -0.88 -19.08 -10.70
C VAL A 908 -1.97 -20.11 -11.00
N TYR A 909 -2.65 -20.57 -9.97
CA TYR A 909 -3.82 -21.46 -10.01
C TYR A 909 -4.55 -21.38 -8.66
N ASP A 910 -5.78 -21.87 -8.61
CA ASP A 910 -6.55 -22.07 -7.39
C ASP A 910 -6.87 -23.57 -7.22
N GLY A 911 -6.90 -24.03 -5.96
CA GLY A 911 -7.20 -25.41 -5.62
C GLY A 911 -8.14 -25.51 -4.43
N THR A 912 -8.77 -26.67 -4.26
CA THR A 912 -9.64 -26.98 -3.12
C THR A 912 -9.05 -28.11 -2.28
N GLU A 913 -9.48 -28.18 -1.02
CA GLU A 913 -9.17 -29.35 -0.18
C GLU A 913 -9.78 -30.62 -0.78
N ILE A 914 -9.13 -31.76 -0.52
CA ILE A 914 -9.57 -33.06 -1.05
C ILE A 914 -11.02 -33.33 -0.63
N GLY A 915 -11.89 -33.53 -1.61
CA GLY A 915 -13.31 -33.82 -1.40
C GLY A 915 -14.22 -32.60 -1.29
N LYS A 916 -13.67 -31.37 -1.30
CA LYS A 916 -14.45 -30.13 -1.34
C LYS A 916 -14.51 -29.53 -2.74
N SER A 917 -15.56 -28.76 -2.99
CA SER A 917 -15.78 -28.00 -4.22
C SER A 917 -15.71 -26.49 -4.00
N PHE A 918 -15.37 -25.73 -5.04
CA PHE A 918 -15.45 -24.27 -4.99
C PHE A 918 -16.90 -23.83 -4.74
N GLY A 919 -17.11 -22.87 -3.83
CA GLY A 919 -18.45 -22.39 -3.46
C GLY A 919 -19.15 -23.24 -2.39
N GLU A 920 -18.55 -24.35 -1.96
CA GLU A 920 -19.08 -25.13 -0.84
C GLU A 920 -19.00 -24.34 0.47
N ALA A 921 -20.09 -24.31 1.24
CA ALA A 921 -20.14 -23.65 2.54
C ALA A 921 -19.30 -24.43 3.57
N VAL A 922 -18.26 -23.77 4.09
CA VAL A 922 -17.40 -24.27 5.17
C VAL A 922 -18.06 -24.01 6.53
N SER A 923 -18.73 -22.88 6.67
CA SER A 923 -19.52 -22.53 7.84
C SER A 923 -20.69 -21.65 7.44
N SER A 924 -21.83 -21.86 8.10
CA SER A 924 -23.07 -21.10 7.93
C SER A 924 -23.59 -20.64 9.28
N PRO A 925 -24.44 -19.59 9.32
CA PRO A 925 -25.11 -19.18 10.55
C PRO A 925 -26.02 -20.30 11.08
N PRO A 926 -26.09 -20.53 12.41
CA PRO A 926 -26.98 -21.53 12.98
C PRO A 926 -28.46 -21.20 12.68
N PRO A 927 -29.25 -22.15 12.16
CA PRO A 927 -30.63 -21.89 11.73
C PRO A 927 -31.58 -21.59 12.90
N GLU A 928 -31.17 -21.93 14.13
CA GLU A 928 -31.92 -21.75 15.37
C GLU A 928 -31.82 -20.31 15.92
N ILE A 929 -30.82 -19.55 15.48
CA ILE A 929 -30.60 -18.18 15.94
C ILE A 929 -31.45 -17.22 15.10
N ILE A 930 -32.22 -16.40 15.79
CA ILE A 930 -32.91 -15.25 15.20
C ILE A 930 -32.00 -14.04 15.34
N TYR A 931 -31.56 -13.52 14.20
CA TYR A 931 -30.74 -12.32 14.13
C TYR A 931 -31.61 -11.07 14.11
N ARG A 932 -31.05 -9.97 14.61
CA ARG A 932 -31.73 -8.67 14.75
C ARG A 932 -30.85 -7.54 14.21
N PRO A 933 -31.40 -6.33 13.98
CA PRO A 933 -30.61 -5.15 13.67
C PRO A 933 -29.39 -4.98 14.59
N GLY A 934 -28.24 -4.66 14.02
CA GLY A 934 -26.95 -4.56 14.72
C GLY A 934 -26.24 -5.89 14.95
N ASN A 935 -26.85 -7.04 14.66
CA ASN A 935 -26.14 -8.32 14.65
C ASN A 935 -25.31 -8.49 13.37
N VAL A 936 -24.26 -9.29 13.49
CA VAL A 936 -23.38 -9.66 12.36
C VAL A 936 -23.59 -11.14 12.04
N VAL A 937 -23.88 -11.43 10.77
CA VAL A 937 -24.08 -12.78 10.25
C VAL A 937 -22.94 -13.11 9.29
N ASN A 938 -22.35 -14.29 9.42
CA ASN A 938 -21.22 -14.72 8.59
C ASN A 938 -21.52 -16.06 7.91
N THR A 939 -21.12 -16.18 6.65
CA THR A 939 -21.03 -17.47 5.93
C THR A 939 -19.67 -17.55 5.25
N THR A 940 -18.95 -18.65 5.47
CA THR A 940 -17.64 -18.90 4.85
C THR A 940 -17.75 -19.99 3.79
N PHE A 941 -17.14 -19.76 2.64
CA PHE A 941 -17.12 -20.65 1.49
C PHE A 941 -15.69 -21.06 1.14
N VAL A 942 -15.54 -22.22 0.50
CA VAL A 942 -14.32 -22.55 -0.25
C VAL A 942 -14.19 -21.55 -1.40
N GLY A 943 -13.15 -20.72 -1.33
CA GLY A 943 -12.97 -19.57 -2.19
C GLY A 943 -11.92 -19.77 -3.27
N ALA A 944 -11.88 -18.83 -4.22
CA ALA A 944 -10.83 -18.69 -5.22
C ALA A 944 -10.30 -17.24 -5.21
N ASN A 945 -9.20 -16.95 -5.89
CA ASN A 945 -8.66 -15.60 -5.93
C ASN A 945 -9.57 -14.64 -6.75
N PRO A 946 -10.15 -13.57 -6.16
CA PRO A 946 -11.02 -12.63 -6.89
C PRO A 946 -10.29 -11.80 -7.95
N ARG A 947 -8.97 -11.97 -8.11
CA ARG A 947 -8.22 -11.40 -9.25
C ARG A 947 -8.43 -12.15 -10.55
N ASN A 948 -9.03 -13.34 -10.53
CA ASN A 948 -9.37 -14.06 -11.75
C ASN A 948 -10.45 -13.31 -12.56
N ASN A 949 -11.41 -12.70 -11.87
CA ASN A 949 -12.45 -11.87 -12.47
C ASN A 949 -12.84 -10.78 -11.47
N LEU A 950 -12.80 -9.52 -11.88
CA LEU A 950 -13.12 -8.38 -11.02
C LEU A 950 -14.62 -8.21 -10.77
N HIS A 951 -15.47 -8.93 -11.53
CA HIS A 951 -16.93 -8.78 -11.49
C HIS A 951 -17.36 -7.32 -11.65
N LEU A 952 -16.72 -6.58 -12.57
CA LEU A 952 -17.12 -5.21 -12.88
C LEU A 952 -18.57 -5.19 -13.37
N GLU A 953 -19.36 -4.23 -12.88
CA GLU A 953 -20.82 -4.14 -13.16
C GLU A 953 -21.63 -5.36 -12.68
N SER A 954 -21.05 -6.16 -11.78
CA SER A 954 -21.65 -7.36 -11.16
C SER A 954 -21.37 -7.36 -9.65
N THR A 955 -21.46 -8.50 -8.98
CA THR A 955 -21.20 -8.63 -7.54
C THR A 955 -20.47 -9.94 -7.20
N PHE A 956 -19.58 -9.89 -6.21
CA PHE A 956 -19.00 -11.07 -5.56
C PHE A 956 -19.92 -11.70 -4.51
N ALA A 957 -20.80 -10.89 -3.92
CA ALA A 957 -21.58 -11.25 -2.75
C ALA A 957 -23.02 -10.75 -2.85
N ALA A 958 -23.97 -11.56 -2.41
CA ALA A 958 -25.36 -11.14 -2.27
C ALA A 958 -25.98 -11.66 -0.99
N VAL A 959 -26.88 -10.87 -0.40
CA VAL A 959 -27.86 -11.33 0.59
C VAL A 959 -29.18 -11.49 -0.14
N GLU A 960 -29.76 -12.67 -0.05
CA GLU A 960 -31.06 -12.98 -0.64
C GLU A 960 -32.10 -13.18 0.46
N ARG A 961 -33.30 -12.63 0.27
CA ARG A 961 -34.46 -12.84 1.13
C ARG A 961 -35.47 -13.75 0.44
N LEU A 962 -36.05 -14.69 1.18
CA LEU A 962 -37.14 -15.52 0.67
C LEU A 962 -38.45 -14.72 0.71
N ASN A 963 -39.03 -14.45 -0.45
CA ASN A 963 -40.36 -13.87 -0.57
C ASN A 963 -41.40 -14.93 -0.13
N PRO A 964 -42.18 -14.69 0.94
CA PRO A 964 -43.10 -15.68 1.49
C PRO A 964 -44.30 -15.96 0.56
N ASP A 965 -44.68 -15.01 -0.29
CA ASP A 965 -45.83 -15.14 -1.18
C ASP A 965 -45.50 -15.95 -2.44
N THR A 966 -44.28 -15.79 -2.96
CA THR A 966 -43.84 -16.44 -4.21
C THR A 966 -42.95 -17.66 -3.98
N GLY A 967 -42.31 -17.77 -2.81
CA GLY A 967 -41.30 -18.78 -2.52
C GLY A 967 -39.97 -18.57 -3.27
N ILE A 968 -39.77 -17.40 -3.88
CA ILE A 968 -38.58 -17.06 -4.66
C ILE A 968 -37.58 -16.28 -3.78
N TRP A 969 -36.28 -16.54 -3.98
CA TRP A 969 -35.20 -15.79 -3.34
C TRP A 969 -34.89 -14.52 -4.13
N GLU A 970 -34.98 -13.36 -3.48
CA GLU A 970 -34.76 -12.04 -4.07
C GLU A 970 -33.51 -11.40 -3.46
N VAL A 971 -32.63 -10.85 -4.31
CA VAL A 971 -31.43 -10.14 -3.85
C VAL A 971 -31.85 -8.82 -3.21
N VAL A 972 -31.48 -8.64 -1.94
CA VAL A 972 -31.77 -7.44 -1.15
C VAL A 972 -30.53 -6.61 -0.85
N ARG A 973 -29.34 -7.21 -0.91
CA ARG A 973 -28.04 -6.54 -0.76
C ARG A 973 -27.01 -7.13 -1.70
N THR A 974 -26.04 -6.33 -2.14
CA THR A 974 -24.87 -6.77 -2.90
C THR A 974 -23.57 -6.20 -2.30
N ASP A 975 -22.41 -6.52 -2.89
CA ASP A 975 -21.10 -5.98 -2.47
C ASP A 975 -20.92 -4.47 -2.71
N SER A 976 -21.96 -3.81 -3.24
CA SER A 976 -22.09 -2.36 -3.33
C SER A 976 -22.63 -1.73 -2.04
N ASP A 977 -23.29 -2.50 -1.20
CA ASP A 977 -23.85 -2.03 0.08
C ASP A 977 -22.79 -2.06 1.17
N TRP A 978 -22.66 -0.94 1.89
CA TRP A 978 -21.64 -0.74 2.94
C TRP A 978 -21.58 -1.86 4.00
N ASN A 979 -22.74 -2.46 4.27
CA ASN A 979 -22.98 -3.42 5.33
C ASN A 979 -22.76 -4.89 4.91
N LEU A 980 -22.55 -5.17 3.62
CA LEU A 980 -22.18 -6.49 3.14
C LEU A 980 -20.69 -6.51 2.77
N ILE A 981 -19.90 -7.20 3.59
CA ILE A 981 -18.45 -7.24 3.47
C ILE A 981 -18.03 -8.57 2.86
N TYR A 982 -17.23 -8.49 1.81
CA TYR A 982 -16.58 -9.62 1.18
C TYR A 982 -15.14 -9.71 1.70
N ARG A 983 -14.78 -10.81 2.40
CA ARG A 983 -13.42 -11.05 2.89
C ARG A 983 -12.84 -12.29 2.23
N TRP A 984 -11.61 -12.18 1.77
CA TRP A 984 -10.87 -13.27 1.16
C TRP A 984 -9.60 -13.57 1.95
N LYS A 985 -9.31 -14.86 2.13
CA LYS A 985 -8.13 -15.32 2.85
C LYS A 985 -7.47 -16.48 2.13
N ARG A 986 -6.17 -16.37 1.86
CA ARG A 986 -5.34 -17.50 1.45
C ARG A 986 -5.13 -18.44 2.65
N THR A 987 -5.53 -19.70 2.52
CA THR A 987 -5.32 -20.73 3.56
C THR A 987 -4.10 -21.62 3.26
N ASN A 988 -3.78 -21.84 1.99
CA ASN A 988 -2.57 -22.55 1.58
C ASN A 988 -1.95 -21.98 0.29
N THR A 989 -0.77 -21.38 0.38
CA THR A 989 -0.07 -20.79 -0.77
C THR A 989 0.44 -21.81 -1.78
N ILE A 990 0.88 -22.99 -1.33
CA ILE A 990 1.47 -24.00 -2.22
C ILE A 990 0.37 -24.71 -3.00
N LEU A 991 -0.72 -25.07 -2.33
CA LEU A 991 -1.86 -25.79 -2.90
C LEU A 991 -2.92 -24.87 -3.52
N GLY A 992 -2.76 -23.55 -3.40
CA GLY A 992 -3.70 -22.57 -3.96
C GLY A 992 -5.05 -22.50 -3.24
N HIS A 993 -5.17 -22.99 -2.00
CA HIS A 993 -6.43 -22.97 -1.25
C HIS A 993 -6.73 -21.59 -0.69
N SER A 994 -8.00 -21.19 -0.77
CA SER A 994 -8.50 -19.96 -0.15
C SER A 994 -9.92 -20.14 0.38
N GLU A 995 -10.31 -19.23 1.26
CA GLU A 995 -11.67 -19.11 1.79
C GLU A 995 -12.20 -17.70 1.53
N VAL A 996 -13.51 -17.60 1.34
CA VAL A 996 -14.24 -16.33 1.27
C VAL A 996 -15.25 -16.30 2.40
N THR A 997 -15.22 -15.26 3.24
CA THR A 997 -16.23 -15.02 4.26
C THR A 997 -17.06 -13.83 3.83
N LEU A 998 -18.37 -14.06 3.67
CA LEU A 998 -19.35 -13.00 3.53
C LEU A 998 -19.85 -12.63 4.93
N GLU A 999 -19.77 -11.35 5.27
CA GLU A 999 -20.17 -10.78 6.55
C GLU A 999 -21.25 -9.74 6.30
N TRP A 1000 -22.46 -9.96 6.80
CA TRP A 1000 -23.55 -8.99 6.74
C TRP A 1000 -23.76 -8.39 8.13
N GLN A 1001 -23.46 -7.10 8.23
CA GLN A 1001 -23.76 -6.28 9.41
C GLN A 1001 -25.19 -5.76 9.26
N ILE A 1002 -26.16 -6.52 9.80
CA ILE A 1002 -27.59 -6.22 9.62
C ILE A 1002 -27.87 -4.79 10.06
N GLU A 1003 -28.39 -3.98 9.14
CA GLU A 1003 -28.49 -2.54 9.35
C GLU A 1003 -29.40 -2.22 10.54
N ASP A 1004 -28.88 -1.45 11.49
CA ASP A 1004 -29.65 -0.79 12.54
C ASP A 1004 -30.07 0.62 12.09
N ASP A 1005 -30.75 1.36 12.97
CA ASP A 1005 -31.20 2.72 12.69
C ASP A 1005 -30.06 3.65 12.24
N TYR A 1006 -28.82 3.37 12.67
CA TYR A 1006 -27.65 4.15 12.32
C TYR A 1006 -27.21 3.91 10.86
N TYR A 1007 -27.20 2.64 10.40
CA TYR A 1007 -26.80 2.30 9.03
C TYR A 1007 -27.94 2.38 8.00
N ASN A 1008 -29.20 2.41 8.45
CA ASN A 1008 -30.39 2.43 7.60
C ASN A 1008 -30.71 3.81 6.98
N VAL A 1009 -29.84 4.81 7.15
CA VAL A 1009 -30.05 6.20 6.70
C VAL A 1009 -30.26 6.31 5.20
N GLY A 1010 -31.40 6.84 4.76
CA GLY A 1010 -31.68 7.02 3.33
C GLY A 1010 -31.84 5.71 2.57
N ASN A 1011 -32.23 4.62 3.24
CA ASN A 1011 -32.55 3.35 2.60
C ASN A 1011 -34.05 3.29 2.24
N PRO A 1012 -34.45 3.23 0.95
CA PRO A 1012 -35.85 3.13 0.56
C PRO A 1012 -36.45 1.76 0.87
N ARG A 1013 -35.61 0.73 0.99
CA ARG A 1013 -36.01 -0.66 1.27
C ARG A 1013 -35.47 -1.09 2.63
N PRO A 1014 -36.16 -0.71 3.73
CA PRO A 1014 -35.72 -1.05 5.07
C PRO A 1014 -35.64 -2.57 5.26
N LEU A 1015 -34.92 -2.98 6.29
CA LEU A 1015 -34.85 -4.38 6.68
C LEU A 1015 -36.25 -4.95 6.96
N GLU A 1016 -36.52 -6.15 6.44
CA GLU A 1016 -37.79 -6.86 6.64
C GLU A 1016 -37.60 -8.15 7.45
N ASP A 1017 -38.64 -8.58 8.17
CA ASP A 1017 -38.66 -9.91 8.77
C ASP A 1017 -38.65 -10.99 7.69
N GLY A 1018 -37.94 -12.09 7.95
CA GLY A 1018 -37.99 -13.25 7.07
C GLY A 1018 -36.78 -14.17 7.14
N SER A 1019 -36.74 -15.10 6.18
CA SER A 1019 -35.59 -15.98 5.98
C SER A 1019 -34.65 -15.40 4.94
N TYR A 1020 -33.36 -15.42 5.27
CA TYR A 1020 -32.27 -14.88 4.46
C TYR A 1020 -31.23 -15.97 4.18
N ARG A 1021 -30.43 -15.79 3.14
CA ARG A 1021 -29.23 -16.59 2.86
C ARG A 1021 -28.16 -15.74 2.18
N MET A 1022 -26.90 -16.19 2.25
CA MET A 1022 -25.79 -15.55 1.56
C MET A 1022 -25.45 -16.32 0.28
N ARG A 1023 -25.11 -15.59 -0.78
CA ARG A 1023 -24.66 -16.14 -2.06
C ARG A 1023 -23.32 -15.54 -2.46
N TYR A 1024 -22.41 -16.39 -2.88
CA TYR A 1024 -21.05 -16.06 -3.30
C TYR A 1024 -20.89 -16.36 -4.80
N PHE A 1025 -20.35 -15.40 -5.55
CA PHE A 1025 -20.00 -15.53 -6.96
C PHE A 1025 -18.49 -15.45 -7.10
N GLY A 1026 -17.87 -16.46 -7.72
CA GLY A 1026 -16.42 -16.53 -7.84
C GLY A 1026 -15.95 -17.19 -9.12
N ASP A 1027 -14.67 -16.99 -9.41
CA ASP A 1027 -13.99 -17.58 -10.57
C ASP A 1027 -12.67 -18.19 -10.11
N PHE A 1028 -12.42 -19.44 -10.50
CA PHE A 1028 -11.19 -20.13 -10.16
C PHE A 1028 -10.31 -20.33 -11.39
N ARG A 1029 -8.99 -20.25 -11.19
CA ARG A 1029 -8.01 -20.55 -12.23
C ARG A 1029 -7.56 -22.00 -12.14
N ASN A 1030 -7.88 -22.81 -13.15
CA ASN A 1030 -7.47 -24.21 -13.20
C ASN A 1030 -5.95 -24.36 -13.48
N ILE A 1031 -5.41 -25.57 -13.30
CA ILE A 1031 -3.98 -25.86 -13.47
C ILE A 1031 -3.46 -25.67 -14.91
N PHE A 1032 -4.35 -25.61 -15.90
CA PHE A 1032 -4.03 -25.32 -17.31
C PHE A 1032 -4.12 -23.83 -17.62
N GLY A 1033 -4.50 -23.00 -16.65
CA GLY A 1033 -4.56 -21.55 -16.73
C GLY A 1033 -5.91 -20.97 -17.17
N GLY A 1034 -6.91 -21.81 -17.47
CA GLY A 1034 -8.28 -21.39 -17.79
C GLY A 1034 -9.04 -20.90 -16.55
N ILE A 1035 -10.02 -20.02 -16.76
CA ILE A 1035 -10.85 -19.44 -15.69
C ILE A 1035 -12.28 -19.95 -15.86
N GLU A 1036 -12.86 -20.45 -14.77
CA GLU A 1036 -14.22 -21.01 -14.73
C GLU A 1036 -15.01 -20.39 -13.57
N SER A 1037 -16.25 -19.99 -13.84
CA SER A 1037 -17.15 -19.40 -12.85
C SER A 1037 -17.84 -20.46 -12.01
N PHE A 1038 -18.11 -20.15 -10.76
CA PHE A 1038 -18.90 -20.98 -9.85
C PHE A 1038 -19.71 -20.10 -8.88
N GLU A 1039 -20.66 -20.73 -8.21
CA GLU A 1039 -21.48 -20.08 -7.21
C GLU A 1039 -21.53 -20.91 -5.92
N GLY A 1040 -21.56 -20.21 -4.78
CA GLY A 1040 -21.80 -20.80 -3.47
C GLY A 1040 -23.09 -20.27 -2.86
N VAL A 1041 -23.86 -21.13 -2.23
CA VAL A 1041 -25.09 -20.77 -1.53
C VAL A 1041 -25.00 -21.24 -0.09
N GLY A 1042 -25.09 -20.32 0.86
CA GLY A 1042 -25.08 -20.60 2.30
C GLY A 1042 -26.41 -21.14 2.80
N ASP A 1043 -26.40 -21.66 4.03
CA ASP A 1043 -27.63 -22.09 4.67
C ASP A 1043 -28.54 -20.89 5.02
N ARG A 1044 -29.84 -21.20 5.18
CA ARG A 1044 -30.84 -20.21 5.57
C ARG A 1044 -30.68 -19.80 7.04
N PHE A 1045 -30.93 -18.52 7.33
CA PHE A 1045 -31.06 -17.95 8.68
C PHE A 1045 -32.25 -17.01 8.77
N THR A 1046 -32.67 -16.65 9.98
CA THR A 1046 -33.87 -15.82 10.21
C THR A 1046 -33.48 -14.46 10.77
N VAL A 1047 -34.10 -13.40 10.25
CA VAL A 1047 -33.96 -12.03 10.76
C VAL A 1047 -35.33 -11.52 11.24
N ALA A 1048 -35.34 -10.82 12.38
CA ALA A 1048 -36.52 -10.19 12.96
C ALA A 1048 -36.22 -8.74 13.42
N THR A 1049 -37.11 -7.82 13.06
CA THR A 1049 -37.02 -6.36 13.26
C THR A 1049 -37.61 -5.89 14.59
N GLY A 1050 -38.48 -6.68 15.24
CA GLY A 1050 -39.09 -6.34 16.54
C GLY A 1050 -38.12 -6.37 17.73
N SER A 1051 -38.51 -5.78 18.87
CA SER A 1051 -37.84 -6.03 20.17
C SER A 1051 -38.20 -7.43 20.72
N PRO A 1052 -37.37 -8.03 21.60
CA PRO A 1052 -37.60 -9.37 22.16
C PRO A 1052 -38.97 -9.56 22.84
#